data_AF-A0A226F628-F1
#
_entry.id   AF-A0A226F628-F1
#
_cell.length_a   1.000
_cell.length_b   1.000
_cell.length_c   1.000
_cell.angle_alpha   90.00
_cell.angle_beta   90.00
_cell.angle_gamma   90.00
#
_symmetry.space_group_name_H-M   'P 1'
#
loop_
_entity.id
_entity.type
_entity.pdbx_description
1 polymer ?
#
loop_
_entity_poly.entity_id
_entity_poly.type
_entity_poly.pdbx_seq_one_letter_code
_entity_poly.pdbx_strand_id
1 'polypeptide(L)'
;MGKTRRLRTLNGRKRRVDLSRVKITIARRRRSPHIDVTGHEVHRGHGKCGCCDRRITSNQWRRAIGGTGPNEKLLWDIVTMKLGHTGKNFAPTDLICKSCYARLRFDYERNGFQDYRTALSNPSRQTVATVSDFCEVDTCSTIEESQEPSSVVSTSQSSFDSSLIMNSQNSLSISFTSTQSVSLVSNHAKIDIPTVSKSERRCFICKSVAGRKRVPDSAILQVLQRHYIYIPPKNRTCASHLENNQFTNEALNQITADKQSFELSGPDITKWTTQLLKHIDNKVTILDFGKNSHIKPEDYHLLLGVTRDQFLELLEICRHHIHSSSNRSVENALALFLMKMRLDLPQKVLALLFGIDGQQRVSETITRVAEVLDREFVPLNLGCGERHLDREMALSHDSEFFHRILDTPPKALHVTCDATYLNIQKPSNFEIQRRTFSLHKFRNLVKPMLIVFADGYILDADGPWFSDFKNNDANILEKIVNRAGADTLLILLQPGDVFILDRGFRDFVEKLRALGFKVYMPELLKGKTQFSADEANQSRKVTMLRLIVEDRIGFLRIGLPIPSAIHNKYGTRFRKSPENEDYIINEVIGEMDRANTLEMLIKDNGLLRKKVIWTEPTEADLANFPILSIDDLKKITLGTFQIRMADRYTNQHLQEEGEYRLFIHKENSSLFRVKLQSRFNRRATDQVWIQVDIGGHGREAIESYYCTCKTGSRTLGCCSHVCSVLKYCGYDRHQPPSTRRNHRAYSFLDAAVDIAGEEDDDE
;
A
#
# COMPACT_ATOMS: atom_id res chain seq x y z
N MET A 1 -29.85 -14.58 -50.19
CA MET A 1 -30.15 -13.16 -49.88
C MET A 1 -29.86 -12.91 -48.39
N GLY A 2 -29.08 -11.97 -47.87
CA GLY A 2 -28.04 -11.05 -48.37
C GLY A 2 -27.17 -10.69 -47.15
N LYS A 3 -25.83 -10.74 -47.30
CA LYS A 3 -24.83 -10.45 -46.26
C LYS A 3 -24.34 -9.01 -46.39
N THR A 4 -24.57 -8.16 -45.37
CA THR A 4 -23.81 -6.90 -45.18
C THR A 4 -23.80 -6.48 -43.71
N ARG A 5 -22.66 -6.68 -43.01
CA ARG A 5 -22.29 -5.90 -41.82
C ARG A 5 -20.98 -5.16 -42.11
N ARG A 6 -20.97 -3.84 -41.87
CA ARG A 6 -19.81 -2.94 -42.10
C ARG A 6 -18.96 -2.87 -40.83
N LEU A 7 -17.67 -3.20 -40.92
CA LEU A 7 -16.67 -2.92 -39.88
C LEU A 7 -15.86 -1.68 -40.28
N ARG A 8 -15.69 -0.73 -39.35
CA ARG A 8 -14.81 0.45 -39.51
C ARG A 8 -13.39 0.10 -39.05
N THR A 9 -12.38 0.43 -39.85
CA THR A 9 -10.98 0.46 -39.43
C THR A 9 -10.47 1.90 -39.28
N LEU A 10 -9.45 2.07 -38.45
CA LEU A 10 -8.96 3.33 -37.84
C LEU A 10 -8.45 4.43 -38.79
N ASN A 11 -8.43 4.23 -40.12
CA ASN A 11 -7.88 5.20 -41.08
C ASN A 11 -8.86 5.67 -42.18
N GLY A 12 -10.16 5.71 -41.90
CA GLY A 12 -11.13 6.57 -42.63
C GLY A 12 -11.39 6.29 -44.13
N ARG A 13 -10.69 5.37 -44.80
CA ARG A 13 -10.93 5.03 -46.21
C ARG A 13 -11.81 3.79 -46.35
N LYS A 14 -12.96 3.93 -47.02
CA LYS A 14 -13.88 2.83 -47.35
C LYS A 14 -13.38 2.07 -48.58
N ARG A 15 -13.05 0.78 -48.44
CA ARG A 15 -12.91 -0.15 -49.58
C ARG A 15 -13.85 -1.35 -49.38
N ARG A 16 -14.52 -1.77 -50.47
CA ARG A 16 -15.26 -3.05 -50.54
C ARG A 16 -14.24 -4.16 -50.79
N VAL A 17 -14.29 -5.24 -50.01
CA VAL A 17 -13.53 -6.47 -50.27
C VAL A 17 -14.55 -7.56 -50.58
N ASP A 18 -14.40 -8.19 -51.75
CA ASP A 18 -15.19 -9.36 -52.15
C ASP A 18 -14.55 -10.62 -51.56
N LEU A 19 -15.32 -11.34 -50.74
CA LEU A 19 -14.89 -12.55 -50.02
C LEU A 19 -15.21 -13.84 -50.80
N SER A 20 -15.63 -13.75 -52.05
CA SER A 20 -16.03 -14.90 -52.88
C SER A 20 -14.87 -15.81 -53.32
N ARG A 21 -13.60 -15.44 -53.08
CA ARG A 21 -12.42 -16.16 -53.60
C ARG A 21 -11.40 -16.65 -52.57
N VAL A 22 -11.68 -16.62 -51.27
CA VAL A 22 -10.75 -17.16 -50.26
C VAL A 22 -11.18 -18.59 -49.87
N LYS A 23 -10.61 -19.60 -50.53
CA LYS A 23 -10.70 -21.01 -50.10
C LYS A 23 -9.75 -21.23 -48.92
N ILE A 24 -10.28 -21.31 -47.70
CA ILE A 24 -9.55 -21.77 -46.52
C ILE A 24 -9.77 -23.27 -46.38
N THR A 25 -8.70 -24.04 -46.53
CA THR A 25 -8.66 -25.47 -46.20
C THR A 25 -8.59 -25.60 -44.67
N ILE A 26 -9.70 -25.96 -44.02
CA ILE A 26 -9.75 -26.26 -42.58
C ILE A 26 -9.34 -27.72 -42.38
N ALA A 27 -8.08 -27.96 -42.06
CA ALA A 27 -7.64 -29.21 -41.45
C ALA A 27 -7.87 -29.13 -39.93
N ARG A 28 -8.92 -29.80 -39.44
CA ARG A 28 -9.14 -30.04 -38.00
C ARG A 28 -8.11 -31.06 -37.50
N ARG A 29 -7.00 -30.60 -36.91
CA ARG A 29 -6.23 -31.39 -35.93
C ARG A 29 -6.65 -30.95 -34.53
N ARG A 30 -7.48 -31.77 -33.87
CA ARG A 30 -7.63 -31.77 -32.42
C ARG A 30 -6.33 -32.31 -31.81
N ARG A 31 -5.57 -31.45 -31.15
CA ARG A 31 -4.67 -31.83 -30.05
C ARG A 31 -4.80 -30.75 -28.98
N SER A 32 -5.53 -31.08 -27.93
CA SER A 32 -5.42 -30.41 -26.64
C SER A 32 -4.02 -30.65 -26.09
N PRO A 33 -3.30 -29.65 -25.59
CA PRO A 33 -2.52 -29.81 -24.39
C PRO A 33 -3.44 -29.44 -23.23
N HIS A 34 -3.80 -30.43 -22.41
CA HIS A 34 -4.20 -30.18 -21.04
C HIS A 34 -3.09 -29.33 -20.39
N ILE A 35 -3.35 -28.04 -20.17
CA ILE A 35 -2.69 -27.32 -19.09
C ILE A 35 -3.52 -27.71 -17.88
N ASP A 36 -3.09 -28.78 -17.22
CA ASP A 36 -3.63 -29.10 -15.91
C ASP A 36 -3.05 -28.10 -14.93
N VAL A 37 -3.96 -27.31 -14.36
CA VAL A 37 -3.69 -26.32 -13.34
C VAL A 37 -3.76 -27.06 -12.02
N THR A 38 -2.62 -27.57 -11.55
CA THR A 38 -2.51 -28.10 -10.18
C THR A 38 -1.19 -27.65 -9.57
N GLY A 39 -1.27 -26.67 -8.67
CA GLY A 39 -0.21 -26.46 -7.69
C GLY A 39 -0.16 -27.70 -6.79
N HIS A 40 0.99 -28.35 -6.71
CA HIS A 40 1.12 -29.64 -6.01
C HIS A 40 1.77 -29.49 -4.65
N GLU A 41 1.14 -30.13 -3.66
CA GLU A 41 1.51 -30.16 -2.26
C GLU A 41 2.88 -30.82 -2.03
N VAL A 42 3.61 -30.32 -1.03
CA VAL A 42 4.70 -31.07 -0.41
C VAL A 42 4.07 -32.19 0.42
N HIS A 43 4.11 -33.43 -0.05
CA HIS A 43 3.70 -34.56 0.77
C HIS A 43 4.59 -34.66 2.03
N ARG A 44 3.94 -34.53 3.19
CA ARG A 44 4.56 -34.81 4.49
C ARG A 44 5.08 -36.25 4.50
N GLY A 45 6.39 -36.43 4.71
CA GLY A 45 6.90 -37.72 5.20
C GLY A 45 8.30 -38.13 4.76
N HIS A 46 8.78 -37.75 3.58
CA HIS A 46 10.06 -38.27 3.08
C HIS A 46 10.83 -37.18 2.37
N GLY A 47 11.89 -36.65 2.98
CA GLY A 47 12.66 -35.50 2.50
C GLY A 47 13.24 -35.68 1.08
N LYS A 48 12.41 -35.44 0.06
CA LYS A 48 12.72 -35.42 -1.37
C LYS A 48 12.18 -34.14 -2.00
N CYS A 49 12.84 -33.66 -3.05
CA CYS A 49 12.41 -32.47 -3.79
C CYS A 49 11.27 -32.81 -4.76
N GLY A 50 10.11 -32.16 -4.66
CA GLY A 50 8.95 -32.43 -5.54
C GLY A 50 9.15 -32.13 -7.03
N CYS A 51 10.23 -31.43 -7.42
CA CYS A 51 10.56 -31.14 -8.81
C CYS A 51 11.44 -32.22 -9.48
N CYS A 52 12.29 -32.94 -8.72
CA CYS A 52 13.24 -33.91 -9.28
C CYS A 52 13.29 -35.26 -8.52
N ASP A 53 12.44 -35.40 -7.49
CA ASP A 53 12.22 -36.59 -6.67
C ASP A 53 13.47 -37.17 -5.95
N ARG A 54 14.54 -36.36 -5.85
CA ARG A 54 15.79 -36.70 -5.16
C ARG A 54 15.76 -36.33 -3.68
N ARG A 55 16.40 -37.16 -2.84
CA ARG A 55 16.46 -37.03 -1.38
C ARG A 55 17.29 -35.81 -0.95
N ILE A 56 16.71 -34.94 -0.14
CA ILE A 56 17.33 -33.70 0.35
C ILE A 56 18.26 -34.05 1.52
N THR A 57 19.57 -33.82 1.34
CA THR A 57 20.57 -33.91 2.41
C THR A 57 20.96 -32.50 2.89
N SER A 58 21.30 -32.36 4.17
CA SER A 58 21.53 -31.07 4.84
C SER A 58 22.60 -30.17 4.19
N ASN A 59 23.47 -30.73 3.35
CA ASN A 59 24.66 -30.03 2.82
C ASN A 59 24.47 -29.44 1.40
N GLN A 60 23.24 -29.46 0.86
CA GLN A 60 22.97 -29.04 -0.52
C GLN A 60 22.43 -27.61 -0.71
N TRP A 61 22.58 -26.70 0.26
CA TRP A 61 22.18 -25.29 0.11
C TRP A 61 23.33 -24.39 -0.42
N ARG A 62 23.00 -23.35 -1.21
CA ARG A 62 23.90 -22.24 -1.59
C ARG A 62 23.25 -20.91 -1.16
N ARG A 63 24.06 -19.94 -0.71
CA ARG A 63 23.61 -18.56 -0.39
C ARG A 63 23.19 -17.84 -1.68
N ALA A 64 22.03 -17.20 -1.69
CA ALA A 64 21.67 -16.21 -2.70
C ALA A 64 22.22 -14.83 -2.30
N ILE A 65 22.96 -14.17 -3.19
CA ILE A 65 23.53 -12.83 -2.94
C ILE A 65 22.50 -11.74 -3.31
N GLY A 66 21.83 -11.21 -2.29
CA GLY A 66 21.49 -9.78 -2.19
C GLY A 66 20.08 -9.31 -2.62
N GLY A 67 19.42 -8.61 -1.69
CA GLY A 67 18.47 -7.53 -1.98
C GLY A 67 17.17 -7.52 -1.15
N THR A 68 17.21 -7.15 0.13
CA THR A 68 15.99 -6.85 0.93
C THR A 68 15.75 -5.33 1.00
N GLY A 69 14.56 -4.86 0.64
CA GLY A 69 14.18 -3.45 0.78
C GLY A 69 14.06 -3.00 2.25
N PRO A 70 14.14 -1.69 2.55
CA PRO A 70 14.19 -1.17 3.92
C PRO A 70 12.95 -1.48 4.77
N ASN A 71 11.75 -1.51 4.17
CA ASN A 71 10.50 -1.80 4.89
C ASN A 71 10.29 -3.29 5.16
N GLU A 72 10.82 -4.14 4.29
CA GLU A 72 10.74 -5.60 4.44
C GLU A 72 11.80 -6.08 5.43
N LYS A 73 12.99 -5.45 5.42
CA LYS A 73 14.04 -5.67 6.41
C LYS A 73 13.56 -5.34 7.83
N LEU A 74 12.87 -4.23 8.05
CA LEU A 74 12.30 -3.88 9.36
C LEU A 74 11.25 -4.88 9.85
N LEU A 75 10.37 -5.33 8.94
CA LEU A 75 9.36 -6.35 9.22
C LEU A 75 10.01 -7.68 9.60
N TRP A 76 11.09 -8.05 8.91
CA TRP A 76 11.89 -9.23 9.23
C TRP A 76 12.68 -9.07 10.52
N ASP A 77 13.31 -7.93 10.79
CA ASP A 77 14.04 -7.69 12.03
C ASP A 77 13.11 -7.84 13.26
N ILE A 78 11.85 -7.38 13.16
CA ILE A 78 10.81 -7.55 14.19
C ILE A 78 10.38 -9.02 14.32
N VAL A 79 10.18 -9.72 13.20
CA VAL A 79 9.79 -11.14 13.16
C VAL A 79 10.91 -12.05 13.67
N THR A 80 12.16 -11.77 13.31
CA THR A 80 13.36 -12.53 13.70
C THR A 80 13.74 -12.28 15.16
N MET A 81 13.60 -11.04 15.66
CA MET A 81 13.79 -10.76 17.10
C MET A 81 12.79 -11.51 17.99
N LYS A 82 11.53 -11.73 17.54
CA LYS A 82 10.51 -12.43 18.34
C LYS A 82 10.42 -13.94 18.09
N LEU A 83 10.85 -14.46 16.94
CA LEU A 83 10.89 -15.90 16.63
C LEU A 83 12.16 -16.62 17.11
N GLY A 84 13.17 -15.89 17.62
CA GLY A 84 14.40 -16.44 18.18
C GLY A 84 14.21 -17.46 19.31
N HIS A 85 13.02 -17.51 19.93
CA HIS A 85 12.66 -18.49 20.95
C HIS A 85 12.37 -19.91 20.44
N THR A 86 12.35 -20.12 19.11
CA THR A 86 12.07 -21.45 18.51
C THR A 86 13.32 -22.27 18.21
N GLY A 87 14.52 -21.75 18.50
CA GLY A 87 15.79 -22.45 18.29
C GLY A 87 16.15 -22.75 16.83
N LYS A 88 15.43 -22.16 15.87
CA LYS A 88 15.69 -22.31 14.43
C LYS A 88 15.97 -20.95 13.80
N ASN A 89 17.17 -20.79 13.24
CA ASN A 89 17.55 -19.63 12.44
C ASN A 89 16.94 -19.77 11.04
N PHE A 90 16.23 -18.74 10.58
CA PHE A 90 15.74 -18.64 9.21
C PHE A 90 16.14 -17.29 8.62
N ALA A 91 16.70 -17.29 7.41
CA ALA A 91 16.99 -16.07 6.65
C ALA A 91 16.10 -15.97 5.39
N PRO A 92 15.80 -14.75 4.89
CA PRO A 92 14.98 -14.53 3.69
C PRO A 92 15.49 -15.17 2.39
N THR A 93 16.73 -15.68 2.38
CA THR A 93 17.42 -16.21 1.20
C THR A 93 17.56 -17.73 1.16
N ASP A 94 17.06 -18.43 2.17
CA ASP A 94 17.18 -19.86 2.19
C ASP A 94 16.05 -20.45 1.34
N LEU A 95 16.43 -21.25 0.33
CA LEU A 95 15.65 -22.27 -0.39
C LEU A 95 15.74 -22.16 -1.95
N ILE A 96 16.93 -22.44 -2.49
CA ILE A 96 17.12 -22.83 -3.91
C ILE A 96 17.62 -24.29 -3.95
N CYS A 97 16.95 -25.15 -4.70
CA CYS A 97 17.39 -26.53 -4.92
C CYS A 97 18.65 -26.57 -5.81
N LYS A 98 19.78 -27.15 -5.35
CA LYS A 98 21.03 -27.24 -6.15
C LYS A 98 20.93 -28.09 -7.43
N SER A 99 19.97 -29.02 -7.53
CA SER A 99 19.85 -29.90 -8.70
C SER A 99 18.95 -29.38 -9.81
N CYS A 100 17.95 -28.56 -9.49
CA CYS A 100 17.02 -28.03 -10.50
C CYS A 100 16.87 -26.50 -10.47
N TYR A 101 17.58 -25.81 -9.57
CA TYR A 101 17.60 -24.35 -9.41
C TYR A 101 16.23 -23.68 -9.15
N ALA A 102 15.18 -24.46 -8.90
CA ALA A 102 13.85 -23.95 -8.59
C ALA A 102 13.80 -23.24 -7.21
N ARG A 103 13.09 -22.11 -7.18
CA ARG A 103 12.84 -21.26 -5.99
C ARG A 103 11.55 -21.74 -5.32
N LEU A 104 11.60 -22.13 -4.04
CA LEU A 104 10.38 -22.52 -3.33
C LEU A 104 9.49 -21.29 -3.08
N ARG A 105 8.25 -21.31 -3.57
CA ARG A 105 7.17 -20.41 -3.12
C ARG A 105 6.42 -21.10 -1.98
N PHE A 106 6.23 -20.40 -0.87
CA PHE A 106 5.25 -20.79 0.13
C PHE A 106 3.89 -20.23 -0.29
N ASP A 107 3.03 -21.07 -0.87
CA ASP A 107 1.62 -20.72 -1.07
C ASP A 107 0.85 -21.02 0.20
N TYR A 108 0.32 -19.96 0.82
CA TYR A 108 -0.57 -20.04 1.98
C TYR A 108 -2.01 -19.93 1.48
N GLU A 109 -2.61 -21.00 0.97
CA GLU A 109 -4.07 -21.04 0.74
C GLU A 109 -4.75 -22.32 1.24
N ARG A 110 -5.80 -22.05 2.04
CA ARG A 110 -7.06 -22.80 2.24
C ARG A 110 -6.97 -24.33 2.28
N ASN A 111 -7.05 -24.89 3.48
CA ASN A 111 -8.13 -25.81 3.88
C ASN A 111 -8.01 -26.20 5.37
N GLY A 112 -9.15 -26.18 6.07
CA GLY A 112 -9.46 -27.05 7.21
C GLY A 112 -8.66 -26.88 8.50
N PHE A 113 -9.30 -26.28 9.51
CA PHE A 113 -9.20 -26.82 10.85
C PHE A 113 -9.63 -28.29 10.79
N GLN A 114 -8.68 -29.22 10.94
CA GLN A 114 -8.99 -30.58 11.35
C GLN A 114 -8.25 -30.86 12.64
N ASP A 115 -9.05 -31.21 13.63
CA ASP A 115 -8.67 -31.53 14.99
C ASP A 115 -7.46 -32.47 15.07
N TYR A 116 -6.52 -32.09 15.93
CA TYR A 116 -5.54 -33.00 16.51
C TYR A 116 -6.24 -34.01 17.44
N ARG A 117 -7.02 -34.94 16.88
CA ARG A 117 -7.64 -36.03 17.64
C ARG A 117 -7.87 -37.31 16.84
N THR A 118 -7.00 -37.70 15.90
CA THR A 118 -7.02 -39.10 15.41
C THR A 118 -5.69 -39.51 14.80
N ALA A 119 -4.76 -40.00 15.62
CA ALA A 119 -3.62 -40.80 15.16
C ALA A 119 -3.07 -41.66 16.31
N LEU A 120 -3.94 -42.39 16.99
CA LEU A 120 -3.55 -43.45 17.93
C LEU A 120 -4.54 -44.61 17.82
N SER A 121 -4.49 -45.34 16.71
CA SER A 121 -5.03 -46.72 16.60
C SER A 121 -4.78 -47.28 15.19
N ASN A 122 -3.62 -47.89 14.97
CA ASN A 122 -3.51 -49.31 14.57
C ASN A 122 -2.09 -49.63 14.06
N PRO A 123 -1.46 -50.69 14.59
CA PRO A 123 -0.19 -51.20 14.12
C PRO A 123 -0.37 -52.20 12.96
N SER A 124 0.77 -52.52 12.33
CA SER A 124 1.07 -53.70 11.50
C SER A 124 0.48 -53.82 10.09
N ARG A 125 1.41 -53.70 9.13
CA ARG A 125 1.67 -54.60 7.99
C ARG A 125 0.60 -55.66 7.68
N GLN A 126 0.18 -55.75 6.42
CA GLN A 126 0.59 -56.83 5.52
C GLN A 126 0.11 -56.59 4.08
N THR A 127 0.98 -57.00 3.17
CA THR A 127 0.81 -57.23 1.73
C THR A 127 -0.52 -57.88 1.33
N VAL A 128 -1.09 -57.51 0.17
CA VAL A 128 -1.25 -58.34 -1.05
C VAL A 128 -1.98 -57.49 -2.13
N ALA A 129 -1.64 -57.74 -3.39
CA ALA A 129 -2.16 -57.09 -4.60
C ALA A 129 -3.51 -57.67 -5.10
N THR A 130 -4.01 -57.11 -6.22
CA THR A 130 -5.08 -57.59 -7.14
C THR A 130 -6.52 -57.11 -6.82
N VAL A 131 -7.47 -56.85 -7.73
CA VAL A 131 -7.64 -56.64 -9.20
C VAL A 131 -9.14 -56.27 -9.36
N SER A 132 -9.52 -55.46 -10.37
CA SER A 132 -10.89 -55.31 -10.99
C SER A 132 -12.07 -54.85 -10.11
N ASP A 133 -13.19 -54.29 -10.55
CA ASP A 133 -13.75 -53.72 -11.80
C ASP A 133 -15.12 -53.09 -11.39
N PHE A 134 -15.78 -52.41 -12.33
CA PHE A 134 -17.21 -52.01 -12.40
C PHE A 134 -17.58 -50.65 -11.74
N CYS A 135 -18.04 -49.63 -12.51
CA CYS A 135 -19.35 -49.47 -13.19
C CYS A 135 -20.49 -49.44 -12.14
N GLU A 136 -21.46 -48.52 -12.08
CA GLU A 136 -22.21 -47.69 -13.04
C GLU A 136 -22.68 -46.40 -12.30
N VAL A 137 -22.74 -45.22 -12.93
CA VAL A 137 -23.92 -44.58 -13.58
C VAL A 137 -25.24 -44.69 -12.77
N ASP A 138 -25.80 -43.58 -12.28
CA ASP A 138 -26.95 -42.90 -12.93
C ASP A 138 -27.63 -41.78 -12.10
N THR A 139 -28.05 -40.75 -12.85
CA THR A 139 -29.22 -39.84 -12.72
C THR A 139 -29.60 -39.21 -11.35
N CYS A 140 -29.57 -37.88 -11.21
CA CYS A 140 -30.58 -36.90 -11.68
C CYS A 140 -31.96 -37.04 -10.99
N SER A 141 -32.34 -36.10 -10.13
CA SER A 141 -33.45 -35.15 -10.37
C SER A 141 -33.90 -34.39 -9.10
N THR A 142 -34.56 -33.28 -9.40
CA THR A 142 -34.99 -32.08 -8.68
C THR A 142 -36.20 -32.21 -7.74
N ILE A 143 -36.53 -31.07 -7.08
CA ILE A 143 -37.82 -30.57 -6.50
C ILE A 143 -37.83 -30.58 -4.96
N GLU A 144 -37.60 -29.45 -4.29
CA GLU A 144 -38.52 -28.33 -3.92
C GLU A 144 -39.48 -28.61 -2.73
N GLU A 145 -39.43 -27.67 -1.77
CA GLU A 145 -40.45 -27.31 -0.74
C GLU A 145 -40.80 -28.32 0.36
N SER A 146 -41.13 -27.98 1.60
CA SER A 146 -41.15 -26.75 2.41
C SER A 146 -41.48 -27.16 3.88
N GLN A 147 -41.44 -26.21 4.83
CA GLN A 147 -42.11 -26.21 6.16
C GLN A 147 -41.40 -26.87 7.37
N GLU A 148 -40.93 -25.99 8.28
CA GLU A 148 -40.99 -26.14 9.75
C GLU A 148 -42.46 -26.09 10.25
N PRO A 149 -42.84 -26.22 11.56
CA PRO A 149 -42.04 -26.33 12.80
C PRO A 149 -42.56 -27.37 13.84
N SER A 150 -41.77 -27.64 14.88
CA SER A 150 -42.17 -27.47 16.30
C SER A 150 -41.27 -28.22 17.30
N SER A 151 -40.99 -27.48 18.39
CA SER A 151 -40.51 -27.82 19.74
C SER A 151 -40.72 -29.25 20.26
N VAL A 152 -39.83 -29.74 21.16
CA VAL A 152 -40.05 -29.91 22.62
C VAL A 152 -38.74 -30.33 23.33
N VAL A 153 -38.56 -29.78 24.53
CA VAL A 153 -37.55 -29.92 25.61
C VAL A 153 -37.47 -31.38 26.14
N SER A 154 -36.33 -31.95 26.56
CA SER A 154 -36.00 -32.19 28.01
C SER A 154 -34.96 -33.31 28.24
N THR A 155 -33.82 -32.94 28.84
CA THR A 155 -33.21 -33.47 30.09
C THR A 155 -32.52 -34.85 30.23
N SER A 156 -31.38 -34.78 30.96
CA SER A 156 -30.74 -35.72 31.94
C SER A 156 -29.83 -36.87 31.44
N GLN A 157 -28.52 -36.81 31.73
CA GLN A 157 -27.76 -37.41 32.87
C GLN A 157 -27.58 -38.93 32.75
N SER A 158 -26.38 -39.52 32.68
CA SER A 158 -25.46 -39.86 33.80
C SER A 158 -24.48 -40.93 33.23
N SER A 159 -23.15 -40.75 33.26
CA SER A 159 -22.13 -41.26 34.22
C SER A 159 -21.95 -42.78 34.34
N PHE A 160 -20.71 -43.17 34.71
CA PHE A 160 -20.15 -44.50 35.07
C PHE A 160 -19.42 -45.24 33.92
N ASP A 161 -18.27 -45.89 34.09
CA ASP A 161 -17.19 -45.90 35.10
C ASP A 161 -16.04 -46.79 34.54
N SER A 162 -14.81 -46.62 35.05
CA SER A 162 -13.78 -47.66 35.36
C SER A 162 -13.43 -48.76 34.32
N SER A 163 -12.18 -49.14 33.99
CA SER A 163 -10.93 -49.24 34.76
C SER A 163 -9.82 -49.91 33.90
N LEU A 164 -8.54 -49.58 34.19
CA LEU A 164 -7.30 -50.41 34.27
C LEU A 164 -7.00 -51.42 33.11
N ILE A 165 -5.79 -51.51 32.53
CA ILE A 165 -4.57 -52.13 33.09
C ILE A 165 -3.36 -51.88 32.15
N MET A 166 -2.18 -51.84 32.78
CA MET A 166 -0.79 -51.80 32.28
C MET A 166 -0.41 -52.62 31.03
N ASN A 167 0.49 -52.07 30.21
CA ASN A 167 1.88 -52.53 29.93
C ASN A 167 2.32 -51.97 28.56
N SER A 168 3.26 -51.02 28.49
CA SER A 168 4.72 -51.13 28.67
C SER A 168 5.45 -51.68 27.43
N GLN A 169 6.42 -50.86 26.99
CA GLN A 169 7.60 -51.16 26.17
C GLN A 169 7.43 -51.39 24.66
N ASN A 170 7.88 -50.38 23.88
CA ASN A 170 9.01 -50.64 22.98
C ASN A 170 9.81 -49.35 22.71
N SER A 171 11.01 -49.37 23.27
CA SER A 171 12.13 -48.46 23.11
C SER A 171 12.78 -48.63 21.74
N LEU A 172 13.29 -47.54 21.16
CA LEU A 172 14.35 -47.58 20.16
C LEU A 172 15.68 -47.33 20.87
N SER A 173 16.49 -48.38 20.88
CA SER A 173 17.86 -48.46 21.38
C SER A 173 18.81 -47.60 20.54
N ILE A 174 19.63 -46.79 21.22
CA ILE A 174 20.94 -46.37 20.72
C ILE A 174 21.97 -46.98 21.68
N SER A 175 22.77 -47.90 21.16
CA SER A 175 23.84 -48.56 21.87
C SER A 175 25.12 -47.75 21.77
N PHE A 176 25.73 -47.42 22.91
CA PHE A 176 27.18 -47.22 23.01
C PHE A 176 27.69 -48.11 24.14
N THR A 177 28.57 -49.02 23.76
CA THR A 177 29.34 -49.93 24.63
C THR A 177 30.48 -49.16 25.29
N SER A 178 30.46 -49.05 26.62
CA SER A 178 31.64 -49.33 27.44
C SER A 178 31.21 -49.44 28.91
N THR A 179 31.60 -50.55 29.51
CA THR A 179 31.43 -50.96 30.89
C THR A 179 31.93 -49.91 31.87
N GLN A 180 31.03 -49.40 32.72
CA GLN A 180 31.34 -49.07 34.12
C GLN A 180 30.05 -49.13 34.94
N SER A 181 30.20 -49.71 36.13
CA SER A 181 29.18 -50.10 37.10
C SER A 181 28.08 -49.06 37.36
N VAL A 182 26.84 -49.54 37.38
CA VAL A 182 25.63 -48.84 37.83
C VAL A 182 25.80 -48.34 39.27
N SER A 183 25.73 -47.03 39.44
CA SER A 183 25.19 -46.39 40.65
C SER A 183 23.90 -45.67 40.24
N LEU A 184 22.77 -46.06 40.82
CA LEU A 184 21.46 -45.43 40.63
C LEU A 184 21.52 -43.96 41.09
N VAL A 185 21.84 -43.03 40.19
CA VAL A 185 21.73 -41.60 40.46
C VAL A 185 20.29 -41.19 40.17
N SER A 186 19.59 -40.70 41.19
CA SER A 186 18.27 -40.11 41.07
C SER A 186 18.31 -38.93 40.09
N ASN A 187 17.60 -39.00 38.97
CA ASN A 187 17.55 -37.95 37.93
C ASN A 187 16.72 -36.73 38.38
N HIS A 188 17.17 -36.05 39.45
CA HIS A 188 16.67 -34.75 39.86
C HIS A 188 17.60 -33.66 39.32
N ALA A 189 17.04 -32.67 38.63
CA ALA A 189 17.78 -31.47 38.28
C ALA A 189 17.63 -30.47 39.41
N LYS A 190 18.76 -29.92 39.86
CA LYS A 190 18.79 -28.79 40.78
C LYS A 190 18.46 -27.51 40.01
N ILE A 191 17.50 -26.75 40.53
CA ILE A 191 17.06 -25.46 40.00
C ILE A 191 17.40 -24.39 41.04
N ASP A 192 18.29 -23.48 40.68
CA ASP A 192 18.76 -22.38 41.53
C ASP A 192 17.80 -21.17 41.46
N ILE A 193 16.54 -21.41 41.79
CA ILE A 193 15.52 -20.37 41.96
C ILE A 193 15.06 -20.41 43.43
N PRO A 194 14.97 -19.25 44.11
CA PRO A 194 14.44 -19.18 45.46
C PRO A 194 13.05 -19.81 45.56
N THR A 195 12.77 -20.58 46.61
CA THR A 195 11.49 -21.28 46.77
C THR A 195 10.96 -21.19 48.20
N VAL A 196 9.65 -21.42 48.34
CA VAL A 196 8.98 -21.57 49.64
C VAL A 196 8.86 -23.06 50.03
N SER A 197 8.93 -23.36 51.33
CA SER A 197 8.73 -24.73 51.83
C SER A 197 7.38 -25.31 51.43
N LYS A 198 7.39 -26.62 51.12
CA LYS A 198 6.18 -27.40 50.89
C LYS A 198 5.36 -27.49 52.17
N SER A 199 4.23 -26.79 52.21
CA SER A 199 3.26 -26.79 53.30
C SER A 199 1.86 -27.11 52.75
N GLU A 200 1.51 -28.39 52.77
CA GLU A 200 0.14 -28.83 52.47
C GLU A 200 -0.78 -28.68 53.70
N ARG A 201 -0.20 -28.74 54.90
CA ARG A 201 -0.93 -28.77 56.18
C ARG A 201 -1.25 -27.41 56.76
N ARG A 202 -0.58 -26.33 56.34
CA ARG A 202 -0.81 -24.94 56.79
C ARG A 202 -0.80 -23.96 55.61
N CYS A 203 -1.39 -22.77 55.75
CA CYS A 203 -1.19 -21.69 54.79
C CYS A 203 0.30 -21.35 54.74
N PHE A 204 0.92 -21.30 53.55
CA PHE A 204 2.36 -21.06 53.50
C PHE A 204 2.74 -19.62 53.90
N ILE A 205 1.80 -18.67 53.82
CA ILE A 205 1.93 -17.27 54.26
C ILE A 205 1.65 -17.14 55.76
N CYS A 206 0.37 -17.17 56.19
CA CYS A 206 -0.02 -16.88 57.58
C CYS A 206 -0.02 -18.10 58.54
N LYS A 207 0.42 -19.28 58.06
CA LYS A 207 0.47 -20.54 58.83
C LYS A 207 -0.86 -21.05 59.41
N SER A 208 -2.00 -20.43 59.09
CA SER A 208 -3.34 -20.87 59.48
C SER A 208 -3.63 -22.30 59.05
N VAL A 209 -4.50 -22.98 59.80
CA VAL A 209 -4.97 -24.35 59.55
C VAL A 209 -6.43 -24.41 59.05
N ALA A 210 -7.17 -23.30 59.02
CA ALA A 210 -8.57 -23.26 58.61
C ALA A 210 -8.77 -22.53 57.26
N GLY A 211 -9.76 -22.95 56.46
CA GLY A 211 -10.23 -22.20 55.28
C GLY A 211 -9.24 -22.04 54.11
N ARG A 212 -8.49 -23.09 53.76
CA ARG A 212 -7.38 -23.02 52.78
C ARG A 212 -7.67 -23.77 51.50
N LYS A 213 -7.28 -23.18 50.37
CA LYS A 213 -7.35 -23.79 49.03
C LYS A 213 -5.94 -24.00 48.48
N ARG A 214 -5.78 -24.86 47.47
CA ARG A 214 -4.50 -24.96 46.73
C ARG A 214 -4.22 -23.62 46.07
N VAL A 215 -2.95 -23.22 46.05
CA VAL A 215 -2.54 -22.01 45.34
C VAL A 215 -2.86 -22.20 43.84
N PRO A 216 -3.64 -21.31 43.21
CA PRO A 216 -3.94 -21.38 41.78
C PRO A 216 -2.68 -21.21 40.91
N ASP A 217 -2.63 -21.86 39.74
CA ASP A 217 -1.49 -21.77 38.80
C ASP A 217 -1.20 -20.30 38.39
N SER A 218 -2.25 -19.48 38.22
CA SER A 218 -2.14 -18.03 37.96
C SER A 218 -1.42 -17.26 39.07
N ALA A 219 -1.64 -17.62 40.33
CA ALA A 219 -1.00 -17.00 41.49
C ALA A 219 0.45 -17.48 41.66
N ILE A 220 0.75 -18.74 41.35
CA ILE A 220 2.12 -19.28 41.33
C ILE A 220 2.97 -18.52 40.32
N LEU A 221 2.43 -18.27 39.12
CA LEU A 221 3.14 -17.52 38.09
C LEU A 221 3.33 -16.05 38.41
N GLN A 222 2.33 -15.41 39.01
CA GLN A 222 2.43 -14.03 39.47
C GLN A 222 3.61 -13.84 40.43
N VAL A 223 3.81 -14.78 41.37
CA VAL A 223 4.93 -14.74 42.33
C VAL A 223 6.27 -15.01 41.63
N LEU A 224 6.31 -15.95 40.70
CA LEU A 224 7.51 -16.24 39.91
C LEU A 224 7.93 -15.04 39.05
N GLN A 225 6.99 -14.34 38.42
CA GLN A 225 7.26 -13.16 37.58
C GLN A 225 7.70 -11.94 38.39
N ARG A 226 7.07 -11.71 39.55
CA ARG A 226 7.23 -10.46 40.30
C ARG A 226 8.31 -10.52 41.39
N HIS A 227 8.50 -11.68 42.01
CA HIS A 227 9.45 -11.88 43.11
C HIS A 227 10.54 -12.90 42.79
N TYR A 228 10.51 -13.56 41.62
CA TYR A 228 11.47 -14.62 41.26
C TYR A 228 11.49 -15.78 42.27
N ILE A 229 10.33 -16.09 42.89
CA ILE A 229 10.18 -17.18 43.87
C ILE A 229 9.31 -18.29 43.28
N TYR A 230 9.79 -19.53 43.33
CA TYR A 230 9.02 -20.72 42.99
C TYR A 230 8.15 -21.17 44.15
N ILE A 231 6.85 -21.37 43.90
CA ILE A 231 5.93 -22.00 44.86
C ILE A 231 5.74 -23.46 44.46
N PRO A 232 6.17 -24.43 45.30
CA PRO A 232 5.98 -25.84 45.00
C PRO A 232 4.51 -26.22 44.84
N PRO A 233 4.21 -27.17 43.93
CA PRO A 233 2.86 -27.67 43.73
C PRO A 233 2.31 -28.27 45.02
N LYS A 234 0.99 -28.18 45.19
CA LYS A 234 0.19 -28.59 46.38
C LYS A 234 0.28 -27.67 47.60
N ASN A 235 1.10 -26.62 47.56
CA ASN A 235 1.02 -25.57 48.58
C ASN A 235 -0.40 -25.00 48.69
N ARG A 236 -0.79 -24.64 49.91
CA ARG A 236 -2.11 -24.10 50.21
C ARG A 236 -2.02 -22.68 50.75
N THR A 237 -2.99 -21.84 50.39
CA THR A 237 -3.15 -20.48 50.93
C THR A 237 -4.58 -20.24 51.41
N CYS A 238 -4.75 -19.30 52.33
CA CYS A 238 -6.06 -18.83 52.78
C CYS A 238 -6.76 -18.06 51.67
N ALA A 239 -8.10 -18.15 51.61
CA ALA A 239 -8.89 -17.41 50.62
C ALA A 239 -8.71 -15.89 50.75
N SER A 240 -8.49 -15.38 51.97
CA SER A 240 -8.24 -13.96 52.26
C SER A 240 -6.96 -13.39 51.63
N HIS A 241 -6.02 -14.24 51.19
CA HIS A 241 -4.81 -13.80 50.50
C HIS A 241 -4.97 -13.74 48.98
N LEU A 242 -6.13 -14.14 48.46
CA LEU A 242 -6.39 -14.22 47.03
C LEU A 242 -7.54 -13.31 46.63
N GLU A 243 -7.33 -12.55 45.56
CA GLU A 243 -8.35 -11.80 44.84
C GLU A 243 -8.28 -12.22 43.36
N ASN A 244 -9.41 -12.63 42.78
CA ASN A 244 -9.48 -13.10 41.38
C ASN A 244 -8.43 -14.16 40.98
N ASN A 245 -8.17 -15.15 41.86
CA ASN A 245 -7.15 -16.20 41.69
C ASN A 245 -5.69 -15.68 41.59
N GLN A 246 -5.42 -14.47 42.08
CA GLN A 246 -4.08 -13.90 42.24
C GLN A 246 -3.87 -13.45 43.69
N PHE A 247 -2.63 -13.32 44.15
CA PHE A 247 -2.34 -12.80 45.48
C PHE A 247 -2.60 -11.29 45.56
N THR A 248 -3.17 -10.85 46.70
CA THR A 248 -3.25 -9.41 47.01
C THR A 248 -1.84 -8.82 47.21
N ASN A 249 -1.69 -7.50 47.09
CA ASN A 249 -0.38 -6.87 47.24
C ASN A 249 0.21 -7.07 48.65
N GLU A 250 -0.63 -7.08 49.69
CA GLU A 250 -0.20 -7.36 51.07
C GLU A 250 0.31 -8.80 51.20
N ALA A 251 -0.40 -9.76 50.59
CA ALA A 251 0.01 -11.16 50.59
C ALA A 251 1.31 -11.37 49.80
N LEU A 252 1.47 -10.72 48.64
CA LEU A 252 2.69 -10.78 47.83
C LEU A 252 3.92 -10.30 48.61
N ASN A 253 3.82 -9.17 49.30
CA ASN A 253 4.92 -8.62 50.10
C ASN A 253 5.33 -9.52 51.27
N GLN A 254 4.43 -10.39 51.74
CA GLN A 254 4.71 -11.35 52.82
C GLN A 254 5.36 -12.66 52.33
N ILE A 255 5.38 -12.90 51.01
CA ILE A 255 5.99 -14.10 50.45
C ILE A 255 7.51 -13.91 50.40
N THR A 256 8.21 -14.68 51.22
CA THR A 256 9.67 -14.72 51.27
C THR A 256 10.14 -16.15 51.03
N ALA A 257 11.24 -16.31 50.28
CA ALA A 257 11.83 -17.62 50.04
C ALA A 257 12.57 -18.09 51.28
N ASP A 258 12.41 -19.37 51.63
CA ASP A 258 13.13 -20.02 52.73
C ASP A 258 14.25 -20.95 52.22
N LYS A 259 14.30 -21.20 50.91
CA LYS A 259 15.38 -21.95 50.25
C LYS A 259 15.81 -21.25 48.97
N GLN A 260 17.09 -21.37 48.62
CA GLN A 260 17.67 -20.74 47.41
C GLN A 260 17.64 -21.65 46.17
N SER A 261 17.35 -22.93 46.36
CA SER A 261 17.26 -23.91 45.27
C SER A 261 16.31 -25.05 45.64
N PHE A 262 15.85 -25.77 44.62
CA PHE A 262 15.05 -26.99 44.79
C PHE A 262 15.37 -27.99 43.69
N GLU A 263 15.00 -29.24 43.94
CA GLU A 263 15.20 -30.34 43.01
C GLU A 263 13.88 -30.75 42.38
N LEU A 264 13.84 -30.86 41.05
CA LEU A 264 12.71 -31.40 40.30
C LEU A 264 13.10 -32.67 39.56
N SER A 265 12.17 -33.61 39.51
CA SER A 265 12.28 -34.78 38.65
C SER A 265 12.05 -34.37 37.18
N GLY A 266 12.60 -35.12 36.22
CA GLY A 266 12.34 -34.88 34.78
C GLY A 266 10.85 -34.69 34.41
N PRO A 267 9.91 -35.51 34.92
CA PRO A 267 8.47 -35.30 34.73
C PRO A 267 7.94 -33.98 35.31
N ASP A 268 8.40 -33.57 36.49
CA ASP A 268 7.98 -32.31 37.12
C ASP A 268 8.50 -31.09 36.37
N ILE A 269 9.72 -31.16 35.84
CA ILE A 269 10.29 -30.13 34.95
C ILE A 269 9.40 -29.99 33.72
N THR A 270 9.07 -31.10 33.05
CA THR A 270 8.23 -31.09 31.84
C THR A 270 6.86 -30.50 32.13
N LYS A 271 6.26 -30.85 33.28
CA LYS A 271 4.97 -30.30 33.72
C LYS A 271 5.03 -28.80 34.00
N TRP A 272 6.06 -28.35 34.71
CA TRP A 272 6.27 -26.94 35.03
C TRP A 272 6.55 -26.12 33.77
N THR A 273 7.39 -26.61 32.85
CA THR A 273 7.63 -25.98 31.54
C THR A 273 6.36 -25.93 30.70
N THR A 274 5.54 -27.00 30.71
CA THR A 274 4.25 -27.00 29.99
C THR A 274 3.27 -25.99 30.59
N GLN A 275 3.22 -25.82 31.91
CA GLN A 275 2.42 -24.77 32.56
C GLN A 275 2.91 -23.37 32.19
N LEU A 276 4.22 -23.12 32.22
CA LEU A 276 4.81 -21.86 31.77
C LEU A 276 4.46 -21.57 30.30
N LEU A 277 4.59 -22.56 29.42
CA LEU A 277 4.25 -22.45 28.00
C LEU A 277 2.74 -22.24 27.76
N LYS A 278 1.86 -22.85 28.57
CA LYS A 278 0.42 -22.60 28.52
C LYS A 278 0.04 -21.19 28.96
N HIS A 279 0.78 -20.59 29.89
CA HIS A 279 0.56 -19.19 30.27
C HIS A 279 1.24 -18.18 29.34
N ILE A 280 2.08 -18.67 28.42
CA ILE A 280 2.55 -17.96 27.23
C ILE A 280 1.48 -18.05 26.10
N ASP A 281 0.27 -18.60 26.34
CA ASP A 281 -0.77 -18.88 25.34
C ASP A 281 -1.02 -17.72 24.33
N ASN A 282 -0.42 -17.91 23.15
CA ASN A 282 -1.04 -17.87 21.81
C ASN A 282 -1.75 -16.61 21.30
N LYS A 283 -1.72 -15.48 22.01
CA LYS A 283 -1.86 -14.16 21.39
C LYS A 283 -0.57 -13.38 21.58
N VAL A 284 0.42 -13.70 20.75
CA VAL A 284 1.54 -12.76 20.56
C VAL A 284 0.96 -11.57 19.79
N THR A 285 0.36 -10.64 20.53
CA THR A 285 0.07 -9.32 20.00
C THR A 285 1.43 -8.70 19.69
N ILE A 286 1.79 -8.66 18.41
CA ILE A 286 3.09 -8.13 17.98
C ILE A 286 3.14 -6.64 18.29
N LEU A 287 2.03 -5.93 18.08
CA LEU A 287 1.83 -4.51 18.34
C LEU A 287 0.70 -4.28 19.33
N ASP A 288 1.02 -3.66 20.47
CA ASP A 288 0.04 -3.24 21.47
C ASP A 288 0.16 -1.74 21.74
N PHE A 289 -0.95 -1.02 21.56
CA PHE A 289 -1.10 0.41 21.80
C PHE A 289 -1.84 0.70 23.12
N GLY A 290 -2.13 -0.34 23.91
CA GLY A 290 -2.76 -0.22 25.23
C GLY A 290 -1.87 0.43 26.30
N LYS A 291 -2.31 0.36 27.56
CA LYS A 291 -1.66 1.03 28.71
C LYS A 291 -0.19 0.63 28.93
N ASN A 292 0.21 -0.57 28.49
CA ASN A 292 1.58 -1.09 28.62
C ASN A 292 2.34 -1.05 27.28
N SER A 293 1.94 -0.18 26.35
CA SER A 293 2.59 -0.04 25.04
C SER A 293 4.08 0.27 25.17
N HIS A 294 4.90 -0.45 24.39
CA HIS A 294 6.33 -0.19 24.20
C HIS A 294 6.62 0.54 22.88
N ILE A 295 5.58 0.99 22.17
CA ILE A 295 5.73 1.74 20.92
C ILE A 295 6.25 3.13 21.24
N LYS A 296 7.34 3.54 20.58
CA LYS A 296 7.93 4.85 20.82
C LYS A 296 7.04 5.95 20.22
N PRO A 297 6.98 7.16 20.81
CA PRO A 297 6.16 8.25 20.28
C PRO A 297 6.41 8.58 18.80
N GLU A 298 7.66 8.48 18.33
CA GLU A 298 8.04 8.69 16.93
C GLU A 298 7.45 7.65 15.96
N ASP A 299 7.19 6.43 16.44
CA ASP A 299 6.67 5.34 15.62
C ASP A 299 5.18 5.50 15.33
N TYR A 300 4.44 6.31 16.12
CA TYR A 300 3.02 6.58 15.89
C TYR A 300 2.80 7.23 14.52
N HIS A 301 3.60 8.25 14.17
CA HIS A 301 3.44 8.93 12.89
C HIS A 301 3.80 8.02 11.71
N LEU A 302 4.81 7.16 11.90
CA LEU A 302 5.21 6.17 10.89
C LEU A 302 4.09 5.14 10.64
N LEU A 303 3.56 4.55 11.71
CA LEU A 303 2.62 3.42 11.66
C LEU A 303 1.17 3.86 11.42
N LEU A 304 0.75 4.96 12.04
CA LEU A 304 -0.65 5.41 12.10
C LEU A 304 -0.90 6.69 11.30
N GLY A 305 0.14 7.43 10.94
CA GLY A 305 0.02 8.71 10.24
C GLY A 305 -0.37 9.91 11.13
N VAL A 306 -0.40 9.72 12.45
CA VAL A 306 -0.71 10.75 13.46
C VAL A 306 0.33 10.68 14.59
N THR A 307 0.56 11.79 15.29
CA THR A 307 1.42 11.78 16.48
C THR A 307 0.74 11.05 17.65
N ARG A 308 1.48 10.75 18.71
CA ARG A 308 0.92 10.14 19.92
C ARG A 308 -0.20 10.98 20.53
N ASP A 309 -0.02 12.30 20.61
CA ASP A 309 -1.02 13.19 21.22
C ASP A 309 -2.30 13.25 20.38
N GLN A 310 -2.16 13.36 19.06
CA GLN A 310 -3.28 13.32 18.11
C GLN A 310 -4.02 11.97 18.18
N PHE A 311 -3.30 10.87 18.36
CA PHE A 311 -3.90 9.55 18.58
C PHE A 311 -4.72 9.52 19.87
N LEU A 312 -4.24 10.12 20.96
CA LEU A 312 -4.96 10.17 22.23
C LEU A 312 -6.24 11.01 22.14
N GLU A 313 -6.24 12.10 21.37
CA GLU A 313 -7.46 12.88 21.10
C GLU A 313 -8.51 12.05 20.36
N LEU A 314 -8.13 11.38 19.27
CA LEU A 314 -9.03 10.49 18.51
C LEU A 314 -9.50 9.30 19.36
N LEU A 315 -8.65 8.80 20.24
CA LEU A 315 -8.95 7.70 21.15
C LEU A 315 -10.05 8.08 22.13
N GLU A 316 -10.07 9.31 22.63
CA GLU A 316 -11.08 9.75 23.58
C GLU A 316 -12.48 9.71 22.96
N ILE A 317 -12.62 10.15 21.71
CA ILE A 317 -13.85 9.99 20.92
C ILE A 317 -14.25 8.51 20.85
N CYS A 318 -13.29 7.63 20.52
CA CYS A 318 -13.55 6.20 20.39
C CYS A 318 -13.96 5.54 21.72
N ARG A 319 -13.41 5.97 22.86
CA ARG A 319 -13.69 5.41 24.19
C ARG A 319 -15.14 5.58 24.61
N HIS A 320 -15.81 6.63 24.16
CA HIS A 320 -17.23 6.85 24.45
C HIS A 320 -18.17 5.93 23.68
N HIS A 321 -17.72 5.29 22.59
CA HIS A 321 -18.58 4.54 21.67
C HIS A 321 -18.14 3.11 21.38
N ILE A 322 -16.93 2.73 21.79
CA ILE A 322 -16.32 1.43 21.55
C ILE A 322 -15.90 0.83 22.88
N HIS A 323 -16.37 -0.38 23.17
CA HIS A 323 -15.97 -1.12 24.37
C HIS A 323 -14.76 -2.01 24.08
N SER A 324 -13.94 -2.22 25.12
CA SER A 324 -12.90 -3.25 25.08
C SER A 324 -13.56 -4.64 25.08
N SER A 325 -12.93 -5.58 24.38
CA SER A 325 -13.32 -6.99 24.38
C SER A 325 -12.16 -7.86 24.87
N SER A 326 -12.43 -9.14 25.09
CA SER A 326 -11.37 -10.13 25.40
C SER A 326 -10.30 -10.24 24.31
N ASN A 327 -10.60 -9.79 23.08
CA ASN A 327 -9.71 -9.93 21.93
C ASN A 327 -8.95 -8.64 21.59
N ARG A 328 -9.42 -7.47 22.06
CA ARG A 328 -8.92 -6.17 21.61
C ARG A 328 -9.34 -5.04 22.54
N SER A 329 -8.42 -4.15 22.87
CA SER A 329 -8.71 -2.87 23.53
C SER A 329 -9.27 -1.82 22.55
N VAL A 330 -9.70 -0.67 23.07
CA VAL A 330 -10.10 0.48 22.24
C VAL A 330 -8.89 1.11 21.56
N GLU A 331 -7.75 1.16 22.25
CA GLU A 331 -6.47 1.64 21.70
C GLU A 331 -6.08 0.83 20.46
N ASN A 332 -6.11 -0.50 20.56
CA ASN A 332 -5.77 -1.39 19.45
C ASN A 332 -6.84 -1.35 18.35
N ALA A 333 -8.09 -0.97 18.65
CA ALA A 333 -9.12 -0.68 17.64
C ALA A 333 -8.68 0.42 16.69
N LEU A 334 -8.39 1.57 17.30
CA LEU A 334 -8.09 2.79 16.60
C LEU A 334 -6.75 2.66 15.87
N ALA A 335 -5.75 2.09 16.54
CA ALA A 335 -4.45 1.85 15.94
C ALA A 335 -4.55 0.92 14.72
N LEU A 336 -5.33 -0.17 14.82
CA LEU A 336 -5.55 -1.08 13.69
C LEU A 336 -6.23 -0.36 12.51
N PHE A 337 -7.25 0.45 12.78
CA PHE A 337 -7.94 1.23 11.76
C PHE A 337 -6.99 2.23 11.09
N LEU A 338 -6.30 3.07 11.86
CA LEU A 338 -5.37 4.08 11.33
C LEU A 338 -4.21 3.44 10.57
N MET A 339 -3.69 2.30 11.06
CA MET A 339 -2.66 1.53 10.35
C MET A 339 -3.15 0.99 9.01
N LYS A 340 -4.42 0.52 8.93
CA LYS A 340 -5.01 0.11 7.65
C LYS A 340 -5.07 1.30 6.68
N MET A 341 -5.50 2.47 7.16
CA MET A 341 -5.59 3.68 6.34
C MET A 341 -4.23 4.18 5.86
N ARG A 342 -3.21 4.09 6.72
CA ARG A 342 -1.87 4.59 6.45
C ARG A 342 -1.04 3.68 5.56
N LEU A 343 -1.06 2.37 5.83
CA LEU A 343 -0.15 1.39 5.25
C LEU A 343 -0.81 0.44 4.24
N ASP A 344 -2.14 0.45 4.14
CA ASP A 344 -2.93 -0.45 3.29
C ASP A 344 -2.66 -1.95 3.51
N LEU A 345 -2.30 -2.34 4.74
CA LEU A 345 -1.94 -3.74 5.00
C LEU A 345 -3.14 -4.68 4.74
N PRO A 346 -2.89 -5.91 4.23
CA PRO A 346 -3.93 -6.93 4.16
C PRO A 346 -4.49 -7.21 5.55
N GLN A 347 -5.81 -7.37 5.67
CA GLN A 347 -6.45 -7.58 6.98
C GLN A 347 -5.96 -8.85 7.70
N LYS A 348 -5.50 -9.88 6.97
CA LYS A 348 -4.84 -11.06 7.56
C LYS A 348 -3.51 -10.71 8.24
N VAL A 349 -2.75 -9.77 7.69
CA VAL A 349 -1.51 -9.27 8.30
C VAL A 349 -1.84 -8.44 9.53
N LEU A 350 -2.88 -7.59 9.48
CA LEU A 350 -3.36 -6.87 10.66
C LEU A 350 -3.83 -7.82 11.76
N ALA A 351 -4.53 -8.90 11.41
CA ALA A 351 -4.95 -9.93 12.35
C ALA A 351 -3.74 -10.54 13.08
N LEU A 352 -2.68 -10.88 12.33
CA LEU A 352 -1.42 -11.37 12.90
C LEU A 352 -0.75 -10.32 13.82
N LEU A 353 -0.62 -9.08 13.35
CA LEU A 353 0.07 -8.01 14.09
C LEU A 353 -0.60 -7.69 15.43
N PHE A 354 -1.94 -7.73 15.47
CA PHE A 354 -2.73 -7.41 16.66
C PHE A 354 -3.19 -8.64 17.44
N GLY A 355 -2.74 -9.85 17.09
CA GLY A 355 -3.15 -11.09 17.77
C GLY A 355 -4.67 -11.36 17.72
N ILE A 356 -5.34 -10.95 16.64
CA ILE A 356 -6.78 -11.10 16.45
C ILE A 356 -7.05 -12.37 15.65
N ASP A 357 -7.94 -13.22 16.14
CA ASP A 357 -8.27 -14.47 15.45
C ASP A 357 -9.17 -14.18 14.23
N GLY A 358 -8.56 -14.18 13.06
CA GLY A 358 -9.26 -14.14 11.77
C GLY A 358 -9.51 -12.74 11.21
N GLN A 359 -9.58 -12.69 9.88
CA GLN A 359 -9.81 -11.46 9.12
C GLN A 359 -11.17 -10.81 9.40
N GLN A 360 -12.22 -11.60 9.67
CA GLN A 360 -13.58 -11.08 9.87
C GLN A 360 -13.64 -10.07 11.02
N ARG A 361 -13.02 -10.38 12.17
CA ARG A 361 -12.99 -9.49 13.34
C ARG A 361 -12.20 -8.20 13.09
N VAL A 362 -11.18 -8.27 12.25
CA VAL A 362 -10.44 -7.09 11.77
C VAL A 362 -11.37 -6.21 10.93
N SER A 363 -12.16 -6.81 10.04
CA SER A 363 -13.14 -6.07 9.24
C SER A 363 -14.20 -5.40 10.11
N GLU A 364 -14.80 -6.13 11.05
CA GLU A 364 -15.79 -5.60 12.01
C GLU A 364 -15.19 -4.46 12.85
N THR A 365 -13.93 -4.62 13.28
CA THR A 365 -13.17 -3.57 13.98
C THR A 365 -13.04 -2.31 13.14
N ILE A 366 -12.61 -2.44 11.88
CA ILE A 366 -12.43 -1.31 10.96
C ILE A 366 -13.77 -0.60 10.75
N THR A 367 -14.83 -1.35 10.46
CA THR A 367 -16.18 -0.79 10.27
C THR A 367 -16.63 -0.03 11.49
N ARG A 368 -16.48 -0.60 12.69
CA ARG A 368 -16.94 0.05 13.93
C ARG A 368 -16.19 1.35 14.22
N VAL A 369 -14.86 1.37 14.04
CA VAL A 369 -14.08 2.60 14.23
C VAL A 369 -14.45 3.64 13.17
N ALA A 370 -14.64 3.21 11.91
CA ALA A 370 -15.07 4.09 10.84
C ALA A 370 -16.41 4.75 11.15
N GLU A 371 -17.44 3.99 11.53
CA GLU A 371 -18.76 4.51 11.90
C GLU A 371 -18.70 5.56 13.03
N VAL A 372 -17.86 5.33 14.04
CA VAL A 372 -17.72 6.26 15.17
C VAL A 372 -17.05 7.55 14.72
N LEU A 373 -15.92 7.46 13.99
CA LEU A 373 -15.23 8.65 13.51
C LEU A 373 -16.05 9.43 12.46
N ASP A 374 -16.77 8.72 11.60
CA ASP A 374 -17.64 9.34 10.59
C ASP A 374 -18.80 10.12 11.23
N ARG A 375 -19.33 9.64 12.36
CA ARG A 375 -20.43 10.32 13.07
C ARG A 375 -19.95 11.45 13.98
N GLU A 376 -18.86 11.25 14.71
CA GLU A 376 -18.45 12.12 15.82
C GLU A 376 -17.29 13.06 15.46
N PHE A 377 -16.41 12.67 14.53
CA PHE A 377 -15.20 13.43 14.21
C PHE A 377 -15.28 14.14 12.87
N VAL A 378 -15.78 13.47 11.82
CA VAL A 378 -15.84 14.03 10.46
C VAL A 378 -16.68 15.31 10.40
N PRO A 379 -17.91 15.40 10.95
CA PRO A 379 -18.76 16.59 10.84
C PRO A 379 -18.23 17.81 11.60
N LEU A 380 -17.16 17.65 12.41
CA LEU A 380 -16.49 18.74 13.12
C LEU A 380 -15.23 19.22 12.41
N ASN A 381 -14.78 18.50 11.38
CA ASN A 381 -13.47 18.70 10.73
C ASN A 381 -13.52 18.60 9.19
N LEU A 382 -14.68 18.38 8.58
CA LEU A 382 -14.89 18.30 7.14
C LEU A 382 -16.35 18.66 6.80
N GLY A 383 -16.57 19.24 5.62
CA GLY A 383 -17.90 19.64 5.12
C GLY A 383 -18.21 21.12 5.32
N CYS A 384 -19.41 21.54 4.95
CA CYS A 384 -19.93 22.88 5.20
C CYS A 384 -21.11 22.84 6.16
N GLY A 385 -21.43 23.96 6.80
CA GLY A 385 -22.58 24.11 7.69
C GLY A 385 -22.20 24.41 9.14
N GLU A 386 -23.22 24.53 10.00
CA GLU A 386 -23.10 25.04 11.38
C GLU A 386 -22.14 24.23 12.26
N ARG A 387 -21.92 22.95 11.96
CA ARG A 387 -21.06 22.07 12.77
C ARG A 387 -19.57 22.20 12.45
N HIS A 388 -19.22 22.81 11.30
CA HIS A 388 -17.83 22.86 10.87
C HIS A 388 -17.39 24.18 10.25
N LEU A 389 -17.89 24.51 9.06
CA LEU A 389 -17.34 25.59 8.25
C LEU A 389 -18.47 26.48 7.72
N ASP A 390 -18.48 27.72 8.20
CA ASP A 390 -19.26 28.81 7.63
C ASP A 390 -18.44 29.59 6.57
N ARG A 391 -19.09 30.58 5.93
CA ARG A 391 -18.43 31.38 4.89
C ARG A 391 -17.31 32.26 5.44
N GLU A 392 -17.43 32.79 6.65
CA GLU A 392 -16.39 33.66 7.24
C GLU A 392 -15.11 32.88 7.48
N MET A 393 -15.23 31.68 8.06
CA MET A 393 -14.11 30.75 8.22
C MET A 393 -13.56 30.30 6.87
N ALA A 394 -14.40 30.00 5.88
CA ALA A 394 -13.94 29.62 4.55
C ALA A 394 -13.11 30.71 3.85
N LEU A 395 -13.45 31.99 4.04
CA LEU A 395 -12.67 33.11 3.49
C LEU A 395 -11.25 33.14 4.06
N SER A 396 -11.03 32.64 5.28
CA SER A 396 -9.69 32.53 5.87
C SER A 396 -8.81 31.45 5.23
N HIS A 397 -9.41 30.54 4.44
CA HIS A 397 -8.74 29.49 3.68
C HIS A 397 -8.45 29.88 2.22
N ASP A 398 -8.85 31.08 1.81
CA ASP A 398 -8.52 31.60 0.49
C ASP A 398 -7.14 32.27 0.44
N SER A 399 -6.70 32.65 -0.76
CA SER A 399 -5.33 33.08 -1.01
C SER A 399 -5.27 34.30 -1.92
N GLU A 400 -4.52 35.33 -1.49
CA GLU A 400 -4.20 36.50 -2.31
C GLU A 400 -3.52 36.13 -3.63
N PHE A 401 -2.65 35.10 -3.60
CA PHE A 401 -2.08 34.52 -4.81
C PHE A 401 -3.14 34.11 -5.84
N PHE A 402 -4.25 33.49 -5.43
CA PHE A 402 -5.31 33.09 -6.36
C PHE A 402 -6.07 34.32 -6.89
N HIS A 403 -6.36 35.30 -6.03
CA HIS A 403 -6.98 36.57 -6.42
C HIS A 403 -6.19 37.30 -7.50
N ARG A 404 -4.88 37.45 -7.29
CA ARG A 404 -3.99 38.14 -8.24
C ARG A 404 -3.82 37.38 -9.56
N ILE A 405 -3.76 36.04 -9.52
CA ILE A 405 -3.60 35.22 -10.73
C ILE A 405 -4.87 35.15 -11.58
N LEU A 406 -6.05 35.13 -10.95
CA LEU A 406 -7.34 34.97 -11.64
C LEU A 406 -8.12 36.28 -11.83
N ASP A 407 -7.64 37.39 -11.26
CA ASP A 407 -8.31 38.69 -11.23
C ASP A 407 -9.72 38.59 -10.63
N THR A 408 -9.78 38.21 -9.35
CA THR A 408 -11.03 37.98 -8.61
C THR A 408 -11.11 38.89 -7.39
N PRO A 409 -12.32 39.32 -6.99
CA PRO A 409 -12.47 40.24 -5.85
C PRO A 409 -12.10 39.55 -4.53
N PRO A 410 -11.63 40.27 -3.50
CA PRO A 410 -11.11 39.70 -2.23
C PRO A 410 -12.09 38.84 -1.40
N LYS A 411 -13.37 38.78 -1.78
CA LYS A 411 -14.41 38.00 -1.10
C LYS A 411 -14.93 36.82 -1.92
N ALA A 412 -14.33 36.55 -3.08
CA ALA A 412 -14.68 35.40 -3.92
C ALA A 412 -13.86 34.18 -3.49
N LEU A 413 -14.52 33.10 -3.09
CA LEU A 413 -13.86 31.86 -2.71
C LEU A 413 -13.34 31.10 -3.93
N HIS A 414 -12.13 30.55 -3.83
CA HIS A 414 -11.57 29.63 -4.82
C HIS A 414 -11.63 28.18 -4.35
N VAL A 415 -12.32 27.33 -5.11
CA VAL A 415 -12.33 25.88 -4.90
C VAL A 415 -11.73 25.15 -6.11
N THR A 416 -10.85 24.21 -5.82
CA THR A 416 -10.29 23.31 -6.82
C THR A 416 -10.87 21.92 -6.60
N CYS A 417 -11.43 21.33 -7.68
CA CYS A 417 -12.02 20.00 -7.62
C CYS A 417 -11.21 19.02 -8.46
N ASP A 418 -10.94 17.83 -7.92
CA ASP A 418 -10.34 16.76 -8.70
C ASP A 418 -10.74 15.37 -8.20
N ALA A 419 -10.89 14.45 -9.15
CA ALA A 419 -11.18 13.04 -8.87
C ALA A 419 -9.90 12.23 -9.02
N THR A 420 -9.60 11.40 -8.02
CA THR A 420 -8.50 10.45 -8.11
C THR A 420 -9.02 9.02 -8.31
N TYR A 421 -8.09 8.07 -8.43
CA TYR A 421 -8.38 6.68 -8.73
C TYR A 421 -7.83 5.78 -7.62
N LEU A 422 -8.71 5.11 -6.90
CA LEU A 422 -8.33 4.01 -6.01
C LEU A 422 -8.40 2.71 -6.81
N ASN A 423 -7.25 2.15 -7.16
CA ASN A 423 -7.17 0.87 -7.85
C ASN A 423 -7.66 -0.23 -6.90
N ILE A 424 -8.53 -1.09 -7.41
CA ILE A 424 -8.99 -2.27 -6.68
C ILE A 424 -8.64 -3.53 -7.44
N GLN A 425 -8.48 -4.64 -6.72
CA GLN A 425 -8.38 -5.94 -7.36
C GLN A 425 -9.66 -6.23 -8.15
N LYS A 426 -9.51 -6.98 -9.25
CA LYS A 426 -10.63 -7.41 -10.10
C LYS A 426 -11.66 -8.14 -9.22
N PRO A 427 -12.88 -7.60 -9.04
CA PRO A 427 -13.90 -8.24 -8.22
C PRO A 427 -14.33 -9.57 -8.83
N SER A 428 -14.59 -10.58 -7.99
CA SER A 428 -15.20 -11.85 -8.43
C SER A 428 -16.68 -11.68 -8.76
N ASN A 429 -17.38 -10.78 -8.07
CA ASN A 429 -18.76 -10.40 -8.39
C ASN A 429 -18.79 -9.65 -9.73
N PHE A 430 -19.49 -10.21 -10.72
CA PHE A 430 -19.52 -9.67 -12.08
C PHE A 430 -20.21 -8.31 -12.19
N GLU A 431 -21.18 -8.00 -11.33
CA GLU A 431 -21.82 -6.69 -11.32
C GLU A 431 -20.86 -5.62 -10.81
N ILE A 432 -20.25 -5.84 -9.65
CA ILE A 432 -19.25 -4.92 -9.08
C ILE A 432 -18.08 -4.78 -10.04
N GLN A 433 -17.63 -5.88 -10.65
CA GLN A 433 -16.58 -5.86 -11.66
C GLN A 433 -16.95 -4.94 -12.84
N ARG A 434 -18.16 -5.03 -13.38
CA ARG A 434 -18.61 -4.13 -14.47
C ARG A 434 -18.69 -2.68 -14.03
N ARG A 435 -19.22 -2.41 -12.83
CA ARG A 435 -19.41 -1.04 -12.33
C ARG A 435 -18.11 -0.35 -11.92
N THR A 436 -17.11 -1.13 -11.50
CA THR A 436 -15.78 -0.61 -11.13
C THR A 436 -14.80 -0.60 -12.31
N PHE A 437 -15.13 -1.19 -13.46
CA PHE A 437 -14.24 -1.21 -14.60
C PHE A 437 -14.20 0.16 -15.31
N SER A 438 -13.05 0.83 -15.26
CA SER A 438 -12.84 2.09 -15.97
C SER A 438 -12.46 1.83 -17.42
N LEU A 439 -13.28 2.29 -18.37
CA LEU A 439 -12.94 2.28 -19.79
C LEU A 439 -11.78 3.21 -20.14
N HIS A 440 -11.50 4.20 -19.29
CA HIS A 440 -10.38 5.14 -19.48
C HIS A 440 -9.04 4.54 -19.04
N LYS A 441 -9.02 3.79 -17.93
CA LYS A 441 -7.81 3.20 -17.36
C LYS A 441 -7.65 1.70 -17.64
N PHE A 442 -8.65 1.10 -18.29
CA PHE A 442 -8.74 -0.32 -18.64
C PHE A 442 -8.49 -1.26 -17.46
N ARG A 443 -9.02 -0.91 -16.28
CA ARG A 443 -8.85 -1.67 -15.02
C ARG A 443 -9.98 -1.38 -14.04
N ASN A 444 -10.13 -2.23 -13.02
CA ASN A 444 -11.06 -2.01 -11.92
C ASN A 444 -10.52 -0.95 -10.95
N LEU A 445 -11.32 0.07 -10.70
CA LEU A 445 -11.02 1.16 -9.77
C LEU A 445 -12.31 1.83 -9.28
N VAL A 446 -12.20 2.61 -8.21
CA VAL A 446 -13.25 3.52 -7.75
C VAL A 446 -12.71 4.94 -7.66
N LYS A 447 -13.60 5.92 -7.65
CA LYS A 447 -13.27 7.34 -7.76
C LYS A 447 -13.71 8.13 -6.54
N PRO A 448 -12.80 8.49 -5.63
CA PRO A 448 -13.06 9.59 -4.71
C PRO A 448 -12.87 10.96 -5.40
N MET A 449 -13.63 11.95 -4.94
CA MET A 449 -13.58 13.35 -5.37
C MET A 449 -13.18 14.23 -4.18
N LEU A 450 -12.21 15.12 -4.38
CA LEU A 450 -11.86 16.15 -3.40
C LEU A 450 -12.24 17.53 -3.91
N ILE A 451 -12.69 18.38 -2.98
CA ILE A 451 -12.89 19.81 -3.16
C ILE A 451 -12.05 20.52 -2.10
N VAL A 452 -11.13 21.38 -2.54
CA VAL A 452 -10.14 22.03 -1.66
C VAL A 452 -10.07 23.52 -1.94
N PHE A 453 -9.85 24.29 -0.89
CA PHE A 453 -9.55 25.72 -0.98
C PHE A 453 -8.11 25.98 -1.42
N ALA A 454 -7.78 27.26 -1.64
CA ALA A 454 -6.50 27.71 -2.17
C ALA A 454 -5.29 27.39 -1.25
N ASP A 455 -5.50 27.29 0.06
CA ASP A 455 -4.48 26.91 1.05
C ASP A 455 -4.36 25.37 1.28
N GLY A 456 -5.16 24.59 0.54
CA GLY A 456 -5.21 23.14 0.62
C GLY A 456 -6.13 22.58 1.71
N TYR A 457 -6.89 23.43 2.41
CA TYR A 457 -7.96 22.97 3.28
C TYR A 457 -9.02 22.21 2.49
N ILE A 458 -9.42 21.05 2.97
CA ILE A 458 -10.36 20.18 2.26
C ILE A 458 -11.77 20.58 2.67
N LEU A 459 -12.52 21.15 1.74
CA LEU A 459 -13.93 21.49 1.94
C LEU A 459 -14.79 20.21 2.00
N ASP A 460 -14.63 19.35 0.99
CA ASP A 460 -15.41 18.12 0.88
C ASP A 460 -14.55 16.99 0.28
N ALA A 461 -14.87 15.76 0.69
CA ALA A 461 -14.15 14.56 0.32
C ALA A 461 -15.15 13.42 0.09
N ASP A 462 -15.67 13.36 -1.13
CA ASP A 462 -16.85 12.56 -1.45
C ASP A 462 -16.53 11.27 -2.23
N GLY A 463 -17.36 10.26 -2.05
CA GLY A 463 -17.22 8.92 -2.64
C GLY A 463 -16.79 7.84 -1.63
N PRO A 464 -16.27 6.70 -2.09
CA PRO A 464 -15.86 6.41 -3.47
C PRO A 464 -17.04 6.13 -4.43
N TRP A 465 -16.95 6.68 -5.63
CA TRP A 465 -17.89 6.46 -6.72
C TRP A 465 -17.47 5.26 -7.61
N PHE A 466 -18.44 4.55 -8.16
CA PHE A 466 -18.17 3.57 -9.22
C PHE A 466 -17.52 4.24 -10.44
N SER A 467 -16.75 3.47 -11.23
CA SER A 467 -16.05 3.99 -12.42
C SER A 467 -16.82 3.79 -13.72
N ASP A 468 -18.11 3.49 -13.61
CA ASP A 468 -19.01 3.35 -14.75
C ASP A 468 -19.27 4.69 -15.45
N PHE A 469 -19.91 4.62 -16.61
CA PHE A 469 -20.19 5.80 -17.43
C PHE A 469 -21.11 6.83 -16.75
N LYS A 470 -21.85 6.44 -15.68
CA LYS A 470 -22.73 7.35 -14.95
C LYS A 470 -21.95 8.27 -14.01
N ASN A 471 -20.73 7.90 -13.65
CA ASN A 471 -19.87 8.60 -12.69
C ASN A 471 -18.54 9.04 -13.36
N ASN A 472 -18.66 9.78 -14.45
CA ASN A 472 -17.55 10.61 -14.92
C ASN A 472 -17.37 11.83 -13.98
N ASP A 473 -16.27 12.55 -14.12
CA ASP A 473 -15.87 13.57 -13.14
C ASP A 473 -16.88 14.75 -13.12
N ALA A 474 -17.41 15.14 -14.29
CA ALA A 474 -18.49 16.11 -14.43
C ALA A 474 -19.78 15.68 -13.70
N ASN A 475 -20.24 14.44 -13.91
CA ASN A 475 -21.45 13.92 -13.30
C ASN A 475 -21.32 13.73 -11.79
N ILE A 476 -20.12 13.39 -11.30
CA ILE A 476 -19.87 13.30 -9.86
C ILE A 476 -20.00 14.70 -9.25
N LEU A 477 -19.32 15.70 -9.82
CA LEU A 477 -19.41 17.08 -9.32
C LEU A 477 -20.84 17.61 -9.40
N GLU A 478 -21.58 17.32 -10.46
CA GLU A 478 -22.98 17.69 -10.59
C GLU A 478 -23.84 17.14 -9.44
N LYS A 479 -23.63 15.87 -9.06
CA LYS A 479 -24.36 15.25 -7.93
C LYS A 479 -23.97 15.85 -6.58
N ILE A 480 -22.70 16.20 -6.40
CA ILE A 480 -22.21 16.82 -5.16
C ILE A 480 -22.82 18.22 -5.02
N VAL A 481 -22.72 19.06 -6.06
CA VAL A 481 -23.24 20.43 -6.06
C VAL A 481 -24.76 20.47 -5.89
N ASN A 482 -25.49 19.56 -6.53
CA ASN A 482 -26.95 19.50 -6.45
C ASN A 482 -27.47 18.68 -5.27
N ARG A 483 -26.61 18.26 -4.33
CA ARG A 483 -27.05 17.56 -3.13
C ARG A 483 -27.96 18.48 -2.31
N ALA A 484 -29.15 17.99 -1.96
CA ALA A 484 -30.07 18.68 -1.06
C ALA A 484 -29.70 18.41 0.41
N GLY A 485 -29.96 19.39 1.28
CA GLY A 485 -29.73 19.27 2.72
C GLY A 485 -28.95 20.45 3.32
N ALA A 486 -28.73 20.39 4.63
CA ALA A 486 -28.02 21.41 5.40
C ALA A 486 -26.51 21.48 5.11
N ASP A 487 -25.96 20.44 4.46
CA ASP A 487 -24.53 20.34 4.13
C ASP A 487 -24.29 20.56 2.62
N THR A 488 -25.19 21.27 1.93
CA THR A 488 -24.99 21.59 0.52
C THR A 488 -23.87 22.62 0.35
N LEU A 489 -23.00 22.41 -0.64
CA LEU A 489 -21.93 23.35 -0.95
C LEU A 489 -22.46 24.75 -1.27
N LEU A 490 -23.70 24.84 -1.77
CA LEU A 490 -24.36 26.09 -2.15
C LEU A 490 -24.79 26.96 -0.95
N ILE A 491 -24.70 26.45 0.29
CA ILE A 491 -24.85 27.29 1.50
C ILE A 491 -23.61 28.18 1.66
N LEU A 492 -22.45 27.64 1.30
CA LEU A 492 -21.16 28.30 1.48
C LEU A 492 -20.70 29.02 0.22
N LEU A 493 -20.80 28.37 -0.94
CA LEU A 493 -20.41 28.90 -2.25
C LEU A 493 -21.53 29.73 -2.86
N GLN A 494 -21.20 30.95 -3.26
CA GLN A 494 -22.13 31.97 -3.75
C GLN A 494 -21.80 32.38 -5.20
N PRO A 495 -22.76 32.95 -5.95
CA PRO A 495 -22.48 33.54 -7.26
C PRO A 495 -21.28 34.49 -7.20
N GLY A 496 -20.35 34.35 -8.15
CA GLY A 496 -19.07 35.06 -8.19
C GLY A 496 -17.89 34.27 -7.65
N ASP A 497 -18.10 33.24 -6.83
CA ASP A 497 -17.06 32.30 -6.40
C ASP A 497 -16.55 31.45 -7.58
N VAL A 498 -15.40 30.82 -7.40
CA VAL A 498 -14.58 30.30 -8.49
C VAL A 498 -14.36 28.79 -8.38
N PHE A 499 -14.69 28.07 -9.44
CA PHE A 499 -14.34 26.67 -9.64
C PHE A 499 -13.13 26.52 -10.56
N ILE A 500 -12.11 25.81 -10.09
CA ILE A 500 -10.90 25.47 -10.84
C ILE A 500 -10.90 23.96 -11.11
N LEU A 501 -11.04 23.58 -12.37
CA LEU A 501 -11.40 22.22 -12.77
C LEU A 501 -10.43 21.61 -13.80
N ASP A 502 -10.40 20.28 -13.88
CA ASP A 502 -9.78 19.58 -15.01
C ASP A 502 -10.68 19.55 -16.26
N ARG A 503 -10.10 19.19 -17.40
CA ARG A 503 -10.80 18.92 -18.66
C ARG A 503 -11.88 17.83 -18.54
N GLY A 504 -11.78 16.95 -17.54
CA GLY A 504 -12.77 15.91 -17.25
C GLY A 504 -14.15 16.46 -16.84
N PHE A 505 -14.22 17.71 -16.38
CA PHE A 505 -15.42 18.37 -15.89
C PHE A 505 -16.16 19.20 -16.95
N ARG A 506 -15.63 19.25 -18.19
CA ARG A 506 -16.12 20.12 -19.28
C ARG A 506 -17.64 20.09 -19.47
N ASP A 507 -18.27 18.93 -19.28
CA ASP A 507 -19.69 18.71 -19.57
C ASP A 507 -20.60 19.33 -18.47
N PHE A 508 -20.03 19.81 -17.35
CA PHE A 508 -20.74 20.50 -16.26
C PHE A 508 -20.44 22.02 -16.18
N VAL A 509 -19.47 22.51 -16.95
CA VAL A 509 -18.98 23.91 -16.88
C VAL A 509 -20.10 24.93 -17.12
N GLU A 510 -20.92 24.75 -18.15
CA GLU A 510 -21.99 25.71 -18.48
C GLU A 510 -23.09 25.74 -17.41
N LYS A 511 -23.36 24.62 -16.74
CA LYS A 511 -24.32 24.59 -15.62
C LYS A 511 -23.79 25.35 -14.42
N LEU A 512 -22.50 25.22 -14.08
CA LEU A 512 -21.87 26.03 -13.03
C LEU A 512 -21.92 27.53 -13.35
N ARG A 513 -21.66 27.91 -14.60
CA ARG A 513 -21.77 29.31 -15.05
C ARG A 513 -23.20 29.84 -14.95
N ALA A 514 -24.19 29.02 -15.29
CA ALA A 514 -25.60 29.37 -15.14
C ALA A 514 -26.03 29.58 -13.68
N LEU A 515 -25.32 28.95 -12.73
CA LEU A 515 -25.48 29.20 -11.28
C LEU A 515 -24.74 30.46 -10.80
N GLY A 516 -24.06 31.19 -11.69
CA GLY A 516 -23.34 32.42 -11.38
C GLY A 516 -21.88 32.22 -10.95
N PHE A 517 -21.34 31.00 -11.01
CA PHE A 517 -19.94 30.75 -10.69
C PHE A 517 -18.99 31.11 -11.84
N LYS A 518 -17.79 31.59 -11.49
CA LYS A 518 -16.67 31.66 -12.44
C LYS A 518 -16.03 30.28 -12.54
N VAL A 519 -15.71 29.84 -13.76
CA VAL A 519 -15.15 28.50 -13.98
C VAL A 519 -13.92 28.57 -14.86
N TYR A 520 -12.81 28.08 -14.34
CA TYR A 520 -11.52 27.99 -15.03
C TYR A 520 -11.14 26.53 -15.26
N MET A 521 -10.81 26.20 -16.52
CA MET A 521 -10.46 24.85 -16.95
C MET A 521 -9.38 24.96 -18.05
N PRO A 522 -8.42 24.03 -18.15
CA PRO A 522 -7.46 24.05 -19.25
C PRO A 522 -8.14 23.92 -20.62
N GLU A 523 -7.57 24.57 -21.63
CA GLU A 523 -8.13 24.59 -22.98
C GLU A 523 -8.23 23.20 -23.61
N LEU A 524 -9.19 23.05 -24.53
CA LEU A 524 -9.42 21.81 -25.30
C LEU A 524 -8.88 21.99 -26.72
N LEU A 525 -8.19 20.99 -27.25
CA LEU A 525 -7.56 21.08 -28.58
C LEU A 525 -8.56 21.31 -29.72
N LYS A 526 -9.84 20.94 -29.57
CA LYS A 526 -10.92 21.16 -30.56
C LYS A 526 -10.51 20.80 -32.01
N GLY A 527 -9.76 19.71 -32.20
CA GLY A 527 -9.29 19.24 -33.51
C GLY A 527 -7.91 19.74 -33.94
N LYS A 528 -7.31 20.70 -33.23
CA LYS A 528 -5.92 21.13 -33.42
C LYS A 528 -4.94 20.05 -32.91
N THR A 529 -3.73 20.03 -33.47
CA THR A 529 -2.63 19.18 -33.00
C THR A 529 -1.85 19.80 -31.83
N GLN A 530 -1.87 21.13 -31.73
CA GLN A 530 -1.16 21.94 -30.74
C GLN A 530 -2.01 23.17 -30.36
N PHE A 531 -1.89 23.63 -29.11
CA PHE A 531 -2.50 24.87 -28.63
C PHE A 531 -1.75 26.10 -29.15
N SER A 532 -2.42 27.24 -29.32
CA SER A 532 -1.70 28.52 -29.47
C SER A 532 -0.92 28.86 -28.19
N ALA A 533 0.00 29.83 -28.27
CA ALA A 533 0.74 30.32 -27.10
C ALA A 533 -0.23 30.76 -25.98
N ASP A 534 -1.23 31.57 -26.31
CA ASP A 534 -2.29 32.01 -25.38
C ASP A 534 -3.07 30.82 -24.78
N GLU A 535 -3.64 29.93 -25.61
CA GLU A 535 -4.39 28.75 -25.11
C GLU A 535 -3.54 27.87 -24.18
N ALA A 536 -2.25 27.75 -24.48
CA ALA A 536 -1.30 26.98 -23.68
C ALA A 536 -0.89 27.71 -22.38
N ASN A 537 -0.78 29.03 -22.39
CA ASN A 537 -0.54 29.88 -21.23
C ASN A 537 -1.75 29.89 -20.27
N GLN A 538 -2.97 30.09 -20.80
CA GLN A 538 -4.21 29.98 -20.02
C GLN A 538 -4.34 28.58 -19.39
N SER A 539 -4.03 27.53 -20.14
CA SER A 539 -3.97 26.16 -19.61
C SER A 539 -2.93 26.03 -18.49
N ARG A 540 -1.75 26.64 -18.64
CA ARG A 540 -0.70 26.56 -17.62
C ARG A 540 -1.15 27.23 -16.33
N LYS A 541 -1.74 28.43 -16.40
CA LYS A 541 -2.32 29.15 -15.26
C LYS A 541 -3.25 28.25 -14.45
N VAL A 542 -4.20 27.58 -15.10
CA VAL A 542 -5.13 26.67 -14.41
C VAL A 542 -4.40 25.46 -13.81
N THR A 543 -3.52 24.80 -14.57
CA THR A 543 -2.78 23.62 -14.05
C THR A 543 -1.85 23.96 -12.89
N MET A 544 -1.36 25.19 -12.81
CA MET A 544 -0.52 25.65 -11.70
C MET A 544 -1.32 25.77 -10.40
N LEU A 545 -2.51 26.36 -10.46
CA LEU A 545 -3.40 26.47 -9.31
C LEU A 545 -3.88 25.10 -8.84
N ARG A 546 -4.14 24.18 -9.77
CA ARG A 546 -4.54 22.80 -9.47
C ARG A 546 -3.50 21.96 -8.73
N LEU A 547 -2.25 22.38 -8.64
CA LEU A 547 -1.23 21.65 -7.87
C LEU A 547 -1.66 21.45 -6.40
N ILE A 548 -2.50 22.34 -5.87
CA ILE A 548 -3.03 22.25 -4.51
C ILE A 548 -3.80 20.95 -4.27
N VAL A 549 -4.75 20.62 -5.15
CA VAL A 549 -5.58 19.41 -5.02
C VAL A 549 -4.78 18.15 -5.34
N GLU A 550 -3.87 18.21 -6.31
CA GLU A 550 -2.99 17.08 -6.64
C GLU A 550 -2.09 16.69 -5.46
N ASP A 551 -1.59 17.70 -4.74
CA ASP A 551 -0.79 17.50 -3.53
C ASP A 551 -1.62 16.86 -2.41
N ARG A 552 -2.84 17.39 -2.14
CA ARG A 552 -3.74 16.80 -1.13
C ARG A 552 -4.16 15.37 -1.48
N ILE A 553 -4.45 15.08 -2.75
CA ILE A 553 -4.68 13.72 -3.26
C ILE A 553 -3.46 12.82 -2.98
N GLY A 554 -2.25 13.32 -3.18
CA GLY A 554 -1.01 12.57 -2.92
C GLY A 554 -0.85 12.14 -1.46
N PHE A 555 -1.33 12.94 -0.52
CA PHE A 555 -1.37 12.61 0.91
C PHE A 555 -2.43 11.56 1.26
N LEU A 556 -3.62 11.68 0.65
CA LEU A 556 -4.79 10.86 0.95
C LEU A 556 -4.77 9.57 0.13
N ARG A 557 -4.01 8.58 0.61
CA ARG A 557 -3.78 7.32 -0.12
C ARG A 557 -5.02 6.42 -0.21
N ILE A 558 -5.87 6.36 0.83
CA ILE A 558 -7.04 5.45 0.91
C ILE A 558 -8.16 6.07 1.76
N GLY A 559 -9.40 5.80 1.36
CA GLY A 559 -10.67 5.86 2.11
C GLY A 559 -11.02 7.22 2.72
N LEU A 560 -11.79 8.00 1.97
CA LEU A 560 -12.50 9.18 2.46
C LEU A 560 -13.73 8.76 3.29
N PRO A 561 -14.27 9.60 4.18
CA PRO A 561 -13.89 10.99 4.48
C PRO A 561 -12.92 11.18 5.67
N ILE A 562 -12.75 10.17 6.53
CA ILE A 562 -12.04 10.29 7.81
C ILE A 562 -10.60 10.82 7.69
N PRO A 563 -9.74 10.34 6.78
CA PRO A 563 -8.39 10.87 6.60
C PRO A 563 -8.36 12.34 6.16
N SER A 564 -9.38 12.82 5.43
CA SER A 564 -9.50 14.24 5.09
C SER A 564 -9.80 15.07 6.33
N ALA A 565 -10.71 14.62 7.19
CA ALA A 565 -10.99 15.25 8.48
C ALA A 565 -9.74 15.29 9.39
N ILE A 566 -8.99 14.17 9.46
CA ILE A 566 -7.73 14.09 10.22
C ILE A 566 -6.73 15.11 9.67
N HIS A 567 -6.63 15.20 8.34
CA HIS A 567 -5.72 16.14 7.69
C HIS A 567 -6.11 17.60 7.92
N ASN A 568 -7.39 17.94 7.86
CA ASN A 568 -7.86 19.29 8.16
C ASN A 568 -7.51 19.69 9.60
N LYS A 569 -7.72 18.78 10.56
CA LYS A 569 -7.46 19.03 11.98
C LYS A 569 -5.97 19.10 12.33
N TYR A 570 -5.16 18.19 11.79
CA TYR A 570 -3.78 17.96 12.25
C TYR A 570 -2.70 18.18 11.20
N GLY A 571 -3.09 18.23 9.92
CA GLY A 571 -2.17 18.33 8.79
C GLY A 571 -1.61 19.73 8.57
N THR A 572 -0.47 19.79 7.90
CA THR A 572 0.16 21.05 7.50
C THR A 572 -0.61 21.70 6.35
N ARG A 573 -0.91 23.00 6.48
CA ARG A 573 -1.46 23.82 5.39
C ARG A 573 -0.45 23.97 4.27
N PHE A 574 -0.93 24.10 3.05
CA PHE A 574 -0.10 24.39 1.90
C PHE A 574 0.17 25.90 1.87
N ARG A 575 1.36 26.32 2.29
CA ARG A 575 1.82 27.70 2.14
C ARG A 575 3.12 27.69 1.36
N LYS A 576 3.15 28.37 0.20
CA LYS A 576 4.41 28.69 -0.47
C LYS A 576 5.06 29.87 0.26
N SER A 577 6.38 30.02 0.12
CA SER A 577 7.02 31.24 0.64
C SER A 577 6.55 32.46 -0.17
N PRO A 578 6.33 33.62 0.47
CA PRO A 578 5.85 34.83 -0.22
C PRO A 578 6.71 35.23 -1.41
N GLU A 579 8.04 35.14 -1.28
CA GLU A 579 9.01 35.44 -2.34
C GLU A 579 8.80 34.61 -3.62
N ASN A 580 8.41 33.34 -3.46
CA ASN A 580 8.10 32.47 -4.60
C ASN A 580 6.75 32.82 -5.22
N GLU A 581 5.79 33.29 -4.44
CA GLU A 581 4.47 33.69 -4.94
C GLU A 581 4.57 34.98 -5.76
N ASP A 582 5.27 36.00 -5.27
CA ASP A 582 5.43 37.26 -6.00
C ASP A 582 6.18 37.07 -7.32
N TYR A 583 7.25 36.25 -7.34
CA TYR A 583 7.93 35.90 -8.59
C TYR A 583 6.96 35.25 -9.58
N ILE A 584 6.21 34.25 -9.15
CA ILE A 584 5.26 33.54 -10.02
C ILE A 584 4.16 34.50 -10.52
N ILE A 585 3.65 35.39 -9.67
CA ILE A 585 2.63 36.37 -10.08
C ILE A 585 3.21 37.31 -11.15
N ASN A 586 4.40 37.83 -10.95
CA ASN A 586 5.05 38.72 -11.92
C ASN A 586 5.31 38.02 -13.26
N GLU A 587 5.77 36.77 -13.23
CA GLU A 587 5.92 35.95 -14.44
C GLU A 587 4.58 35.71 -15.14
N VAL A 588 3.53 35.39 -14.37
CA VAL A 588 2.20 35.19 -14.94
C VAL A 588 1.68 36.46 -15.60
N ILE A 589 1.81 37.62 -14.94
CA ILE A 589 1.38 38.91 -15.49
C ILE A 589 2.22 39.29 -16.71
N GLY A 590 3.54 39.08 -16.68
CA GLY A 590 4.45 39.46 -17.76
C GLY A 590 4.36 38.58 -19.01
N GLU A 591 4.09 37.28 -18.85
CA GLU A 591 4.19 36.30 -19.94
C GLU A 591 2.85 35.79 -20.47
N MET A 592 1.72 36.04 -19.78
CA MET A 592 0.41 35.46 -20.15
C MET A 592 0.02 35.73 -21.61
N ASP A 593 0.15 36.98 -22.05
CA ASP A 593 -0.30 37.44 -23.36
C ASP A 593 0.83 37.49 -24.41
N ARG A 594 2.02 37.01 -24.04
CA ARG A 594 3.19 37.05 -24.92
C ARG A 594 3.09 35.97 -26.00
N ALA A 595 3.24 36.38 -27.26
CA ALA A 595 3.39 35.45 -28.38
C ALA A 595 4.74 34.73 -28.32
N ASN A 596 4.78 33.46 -28.72
CA ASN A 596 6.03 32.71 -28.82
C ASN A 596 6.77 33.09 -30.12
N THR A 597 7.67 34.06 -30.02
CA THR A 597 8.45 34.56 -31.16
C THR A 597 9.38 33.50 -31.76
N LEU A 598 9.90 32.58 -30.94
CA LEU A 598 10.71 31.46 -31.43
C LEU A 598 9.86 30.49 -32.27
N GLU A 599 8.63 30.18 -31.84
CA GLU A 599 7.71 29.38 -32.64
C GLU A 599 7.47 30.01 -34.03
N MET A 600 7.25 31.33 -34.09
CA MET A 600 7.10 32.07 -35.34
C MET A 600 8.36 31.93 -36.21
N LEU A 601 9.55 32.21 -35.64
CA LEU A 601 10.83 32.07 -36.33
C LEU A 601 11.02 30.66 -36.92
N ILE A 602 10.74 29.61 -36.13
CA ILE A 602 10.90 28.21 -36.55
C ILE A 602 9.95 27.86 -37.70
N LYS A 603 8.70 28.34 -37.65
CA LYS A 603 7.68 28.06 -38.67
C LYS A 603 7.94 28.85 -39.96
N ASP A 604 8.19 30.15 -39.84
CA ASP A 604 8.34 31.06 -40.98
C ASP A 604 9.59 30.72 -41.82
N ASN A 605 10.68 30.30 -41.16
CA ASN A 605 11.91 29.88 -41.83
C ASN A 605 11.93 28.40 -42.26
N GLY A 606 10.84 27.66 -42.01
CA GLY A 606 10.69 26.25 -42.37
C GLY A 606 11.65 25.30 -41.62
N LEU A 607 12.13 25.69 -40.43
CA LEU A 607 13.18 24.99 -39.68
C LEU A 607 12.72 23.62 -39.15
N LEU A 608 11.42 23.36 -39.11
CA LEU A 608 10.84 22.04 -38.80
C LEU A 608 11.31 20.94 -39.76
N ARG A 609 11.51 21.28 -41.04
CA ARG A 609 11.78 20.32 -42.13
C ARG A 609 13.23 20.33 -42.60
N LYS A 610 13.96 21.44 -42.41
CA LYS A 610 15.36 21.57 -42.83
C LYS A 610 16.26 20.71 -41.95
N LYS A 611 16.94 19.72 -42.54
CA LYS A 611 17.90 18.82 -41.85
C LYS A 611 19.36 19.26 -42.02
N VAL A 612 19.71 19.89 -43.14
CA VAL A 612 21.10 20.19 -43.53
C VAL A 612 21.79 21.24 -42.65
N ILE A 613 21.02 22.07 -41.95
CA ILE A 613 21.49 23.20 -41.14
C ILE A 613 21.82 22.84 -39.68
N TRP A 614 21.71 21.56 -39.31
CA TRP A 614 21.89 21.07 -37.95
C TRP A 614 23.10 20.15 -37.87
N THR A 615 23.95 20.35 -36.86
CA THR A 615 25.12 19.51 -36.54
C THR A 615 25.04 19.00 -35.12
N GLU A 616 25.66 17.87 -34.83
CA GLU A 616 25.83 17.43 -33.45
C GLU A 616 26.76 18.40 -32.72
N PRO A 617 26.42 18.84 -31.50
CA PRO A 617 27.22 19.79 -30.76
C PRO A 617 28.49 19.13 -30.24
N THR A 618 29.60 19.85 -30.29
CA THR A 618 30.85 19.45 -29.63
C THR A 618 30.76 19.69 -28.12
N GLU A 619 31.68 19.12 -27.34
CA GLU A 619 31.78 19.45 -25.90
C GLU A 619 32.01 20.95 -25.65
N ALA A 620 32.68 21.65 -26.57
CA ALA A 620 32.86 23.10 -26.50
C ALA A 620 31.53 23.86 -26.74
N ASP A 621 30.73 23.43 -27.72
CA ASP A 621 29.40 24.01 -27.96
C ASP A 621 28.48 23.82 -26.76
N LEU A 622 28.54 22.63 -26.14
CA LEU A 622 27.79 22.32 -24.94
C LEU A 622 28.33 23.02 -23.68
N ALA A 623 29.61 23.39 -23.65
CA ALA A 623 30.19 24.20 -22.58
C ALA A 623 29.71 25.66 -22.63
N ASN A 624 29.29 26.13 -23.82
CA ASN A 624 28.67 27.45 -24.00
C ASN A 624 27.21 27.51 -23.57
N PHE A 625 26.59 26.36 -23.24
CA PHE A 625 25.22 26.34 -22.72
C PHE A 625 25.16 26.92 -21.30
N PRO A 626 24.17 27.78 -20.96
CA PRO A 626 24.11 28.40 -19.64
C PRO A 626 24.02 27.38 -18.49
N ILE A 627 24.84 27.60 -17.45
CA ILE A 627 24.77 26.83 -16.21
C ILE A 627 23.54 27.28 -15.41
N LEU A 628 22.70 26.32 -15.04
CA LEU A 628 21.45 26.51 -14.33
C LEU A 628 21.50 25.83 -12.97
N SER A 629 20.92 26.46 -11.95
CA SER A 629 20.62 25.83 -10.67
C SER A 629 19.24 25.12 -10.69
N ILE A 630 18.96 24.32 -9.67
CA ILE A 630 17.59 23.78 -9.46
C ILE A 630 16.59 24.92 -9.23
N ASP A 631 17.01 26.04 -8.65
CA ASP A 631 16.14 27.20 -8.45
C ASP A 631 15.78 27.88 -9.78
N ASP A 632 16.76 28.04 -10.68
CA ASP A 632 16.51 28.52 -12.03
C ASP A 632 15.52 27.62 -12.77
N LEU A 633 15.68 26.29 -12.66
CA LEU A 633 14.73 25.36 -13.26
C LEU A 633 13.32 25.51 -12.66
N LYS A 634 13.19 25.71 -11.34
CA LYS A 634 11.89 25.94 -10.69
C LYS A 634 11.22 27.23 -11.18
N LYS A 635 12.02 28.28 -11.39
CA LYS A 635 11.59 29.55 -11.97
C LYS A 635 11.11 29.35 -13.42
N ILE A 636 11.89 28.67 -14.26
CA ILE A 636 11.53 28.36 -15.66
C ILE A 636 10.29 27.45 -15.76
N THR A 637 10.09 26.50 -14.85
CA THR A 637 8.96 25.57 -14.94
C THR A 637 7.72 26.06 -14.20
N LEU A 638 7.86 27.02 -13.28
CA LEU A 638 6.85 27.45 -12.31
C LEU A 638 6.32 26.27 -11.48
N GLY A 639 7.22 25.36 -11.09
CA GLY A 639 6.89 24.20 -10.25
C GLY A 639 7.76 22.96 -10.47
N THR A 640 7.71 22.02 -9.53
CA THR A 640 8.63 20.87 -9.49
C THR A 640 8.21 19.69 -10.37
N PHE A 641 6.98 19.68 -10.89
CA PHE A 641 6.44 18.56 -11.65
C PHE A 641 7.26 18.27 -12.92
N GLN A 642 7.53 19.30 -13.73
CA GLN A 642 8.29 19.14 -14.97
C GLN A 642 9.73 18.70 -14.71
N ILE A 643 10.34 19.19 -13.62
CA ILE A 643 11.69 18.80 -13.18
C ILE A 643 11.73 17.31 -12.81
N ARG A 644 10.78 16.80 -12.03
CA ARG A 644 10.69 15.37 -11.70
C ARG A 644 10.49 14.48 -12.94
N MET A 645 9.78 15.00 -13.95
CA MET A 645 9.57 14.29 -15.22
C MET A 645 10.80 14.35 -16.13
N ALA A 646 11.57 15.44 -16.08
CA ALA A 646 12.79 15.63 -16.87
C ALA A 646 13.78 14.48 -16.65
N ASP A 647 13.99 14.04 -15.40
CA ASP A 647 14.86 12.90 -15.07
C ASP A 647 14.49 11.64 -15.85
N ARG A 648 13.20 11.38 -16.04
CA ARG A 648 12.72 10.18 -16.74
C ARG A 648 12.98 10.27 -18.24
N TYR A 649 12.78 11.45 -18.83
CA TYR A 649 13.12 11.69 -20.23
C TYR A 649 14.63 11.59 -20.46
N THR A 650 15.43 12.26 -19.63
CA THR A 650 16.89 12.22 -19.72
C THR A 650 17.41 10.77 -19.58
N ASN A 651 16.93 10.01 -18.59
CA ASN A 651 17.34 8.61 -18.43
C ASN A 651 16.92 7.71 -19.60
N GLN A 652 15.73 7.89 -20.16
CA GLN A 652 15.27 7.10 -21.32
C GLN A 652 16.17 7.33 -22.54
N HIS A 653 16.56 8.59 -22.78
CA HIS A 653 17.18 8.94 -24.04
C HIS A 653 18.73 8.91 -23.98
N LEU A 654 19.33 8.88 -22.78
CA LEU A 654 20.77 8.64 -22.59
C LEU A 654 21.15 7.14 -22.58
N GLN A 655 20.19 6.22 -22.73
CA GLN A 655 20.48 4.78 -22.92
C GLN A 655 20.94 4.51 -24.36
N GLU A 656 21.66 3.41 -24.59
CA GLU A 656 22.24 3.05 -25.90
C GLU A 656 21.20 3.00 -27.05
N GLU A 657 19.96 2.63 -26.75
CA GLU A 657 18.84 2.62 -27.72
C GLU A 657 18.06 3.95 -27.82
N GLY A 658 18.47 4.98 -27.07
CA GLY A 658 17.76 6.25 -26.96
C GLY A 658 17.89 7.15 -28.20
N GLU A 659 16.80 7.82 -28.60
CA GLU A 659 16.84 8.82 -29.69
C GLU A 659 17.31 10.23 -29.23
N TYR A 660 18.02 10.39 -28.09
CA TYR A 660 18.49 11.73 -27.67
C TYR A 660 19.53 12.25 -28.65
N ARG A 661 19.08 13.04 -29.63
CA ARG A 661 20.01 13.72 -30.53
C ARG A 661 19.87 15.21 -30.34
N LEU A 662 20.87 15.76 -29.66
CA LEU A 662 21.05 17.20 -29.53
C LEU A 662 21.71 17.71 -30.80
N PHE A 663 21.23 18.84 -31.29
CA PHE A 663 21.74 19.48 -32.48
C PHE A 663 21.89 20.98 -32.22
N ILE A 664 22.91 21.58 -32.82
CA ILE A 664 23.14 23.03 -32.84
C ILE A 664 22.98 23.56 -34.27
N HIS A 665 22.52 24.80 -34.41
CA HIS A 665 22.37 25.42 -35.72
C HIS A 665 23.74 25.88 -36.25
N LYS A 666 24.10 25.47 -37.49
CA LYS A 666 25.44 25.72 -38.07
C LYS A 666 25.86 27.20 -38.11
N GLU A 667 24.90 28.09 -38.35
CA GLU A 667 25.13 29.53 -38.49
C GLU A 667 24.66 30.33 -37.28
N ASN A 668 24.06 29.67 -36.28
CA ASN A 668 23.53 30.32 -35.09
C ASN A 668 23.79 29.46 -33.86
N SER A 669 24.95 29.65 -33.23
CA SER A 669 25.38 28.86 -32.08
C SER A 669 24.48 29.01 -30.85
N SER A 670 23.60 30.02 -30.79
CA SER A 670 22.68 30.21 -29.68
C SER A 670 21.38 29.42 -29.80
N LEU A 671 21.15 28.74 -30.93
CA LEU A 671 19.93 27.97 -31.18
C LEU A 671 20.19 26.46 -31.14
N PHE A 672 19.63 25.82 -30.12
CA PHE A 672 19.68 24.37 -29.91
C PHE A 672 18.39 23.71 -30.36
N ARG A 673 18.50 22.49 -30.91
CA ARG A 673 17.38 21.63 -31.30
C ARG A 673 17.57 20.23 -30.74
N VAL A 674 16.52 19.66 -30.17
CA VAL A 674 16.52 18.27 -29.68
C VAL A 674 15.33 17.53 -30.23
N LYS A 675 15.52 16.26 -30.59
CA LYS A 675 14.43 15.34 -30.89
C LYS A 675 14.25 14.40 -29.71
N LEU A 676 13.02 14.29 -29.23
CA LEU A 676 12.65 13.45 -28.09
C LEU A 676 11.49 12.52 -28.47
N GLN A 677 11.57 11.27 -28.06
CA GLN A 677 10.49 10.32 -28.20
C GLN A 677 9.36 10.64 -27.20
N SER A 678 8.12 10.55 -27.65
CA SER A 678 6.96 10.73 -26.80
C SER A 678 6.79 9.55 -25.85
N ARG A 679 6.62 9.84 -24.55
CA ARG A 679 6.31 8.81 -23.55
C ARG A 679 4.98 8.08 -23.79
N PHE A 680 4.08 8.66 -24.59
CA PHE A 680 2.74 8.12 -24.82
C PHE A 680 2.63 7.28 -26.10
N ASN A 681 3.58 7.42 -27.02
CA ASN A 681 3.53 6.77 -28.30
C ASN A 681 4.95 6.53 -28.81
N ARG A 682 5.32 5.25 -28.94
CA ARG A 682 6.63 4.80 -29.42
C ARG A 682 7.04 5.39 -30.78
N ARG A 683 6.08 5.76 -31.64
CA ARG A 683 6.35 6.31 -32.98
C ARG A 683 6.35 7.83 -33.03
N ALA A 684 5.80 8.50 -32.02
CA ALA A 684 5.70 9.95 -32.02
C ALA A 684 6.98 10.54 -31.43
N THR A 685 7.54 11.53 -32.11
CA THR A 685 8.70 12.28 -31.63
C THR A 685 8.36 13.75 -31.60
N ASP A 686 8.60 14.40 -30.48
CA ASP A 686 8.52 15.83 -30.31
C ASP A 686 9.88 16.46 -30.58
N GLN A 687 9.88 17.63 -31.20
CA GLN A 687 11.09 18.44 -31.37
C GLN A 687 11.02 19.60 -30.40
N VAL A 688 12.18 19.94 -29.84
CA VAL A 688 12.40 21.01 -28.87
C VAL A 688 13.41 21.96 -29.45
N TRP A 689 13.19 23.26 -29.29
CA TRP A 689 14.12 24.33 -29.61
C TRP A 689 14.33 25.19 -28.38
N ILE A 690 15.58 25.59 -28.16
CA ILE A 690 15.97 26.46 -27.07
C ILE A 690 16.92 27.50 -27.63
N GLN A 691 16.56 28.76 -27.43
CA GLN A 691 17.38 29.92 -27.74
C GLN A 691 18.00 30.41 -26.43
N VAL A 692 19.32 30.57 -26.40
CA VAL A 692 20.08 30.96 -25.20
C VAL A 692 20.99 32.15 -25.46
N ASP A 693 21.25 32.94 -24.44
CA ASP A 693 22.31 33.94 -24.46
C ASP A 693 23.67 33.27 -24.17
N ILE A 694 24.57 33.29 -25.14
CA ILE A 694 25.89 32.67 -25.01
C ILE A 694 26.76 33.56 -24.12
N GLY A 695 27.14 33.05 -22.96
CA GLY A 695 27.89 33.78 -21.94
C GLY A 695 27.02 34.31 -20.80
N GLY A 696 25.69 34.24 -20.93
CA GLY A 696 24.76 34.49 -19.85
C GLY A 696 24.77 33.39 -18.77
N HIS A 697 24.20 33.70 -17.60
CA HIS A 697 24.08 32.77 -16.48
C HIS A 697 22.66 32.71 -15.90
N GLY A 698 22.25 31.55 -15.38
CA GLY A 698 20.98 31.36 -14.68
C GLY A 698 19.74 31.46 -15.58
N ARG A 699 18.57 31.73 -14.95
CA ARG A 699 17.26 31.86 -15.62
C ARG A 699 17.27 32.79 -16.83
N GLU A 700 17.89 33.96 -16.70
CA GLU A 700 17.82 35.05 -17.70
C GLU A 700 18.54 34.68 -19.01
N ALA A 701 19.52 33.78 -18.95
CA ALA A 701 20.22 33.30 -20.13
C ALA A 701 19.37 32.39 -21.04
N ILE A 702 18.20 31.94 -20.57
CA ILE A 702 17.25 31.18 -21.37
C ILE A 702 16.23 32.13 -21.98
N GLU A 703 16.52 32.61 -23.19
CA GLU A 703 15.73 33.66 -23.86
C GLU A 703 14.35 33.16 -24.30
N SER A 704 14.28 31.99 -24.95
CA SER A 704 13.01 31.42 -25.40
C SER A 704 13.12 29.93 -25.71
N TYR A 705 11.96 29.26 -25.74
CA TYR A 705 11.86 27.86 -26.10
C TYR A 705 10.57 27.56 -26.85
N TYR A 706 10.62 26.52 -27.68
CA TYR A 706 9.46 26.00 -28.39
C TYR A 706 9.53 24.47 -28.41
N CYS A 707 8.37 23.82 -28.31
CA CYS A 707 8.27 22.38 -28.49
C CYS A 707 7.05 22.04 -29.34
N THR A 708 7.14 21.03 -30.21
CA THR A 708 6.01 20.57 -31.02
C THR A 708 4.92 19.82 -30.24
N CYS A 709 5.14 19.54 -28.96
CA CYS A 709 4.14 18.87 -28.14
C CYS A 709 2.90 19.75 -27.95
N LYS A 710 1.78 19.15 -27.53
CA LYS A 710 0.47 19.83 -27.44
C LYS A 710 0.50 21.20 -26.76
N THR A 711 1.29 21.36 -25.70
CA THR A 711 1.40 22.59 -24.89
C THR A 711 2.72 23.34 -25.10
N GLY A 712 3.51 22.95 -26.10
CA GLY A 712 4.90 23.40 -26.25
C GLY A 712 5.05 24.80 -26.85
N SER A 713 3.96 25.43 -27.30
CA SER A 713 3.92 26.83 -27.73
C SER A 713 3.87 27.83 -26.57
N ARG A 714 3.61 27.39 -25.32
CA ARG A 714 3.51 28.29 -24.17
C ARG A 714 4.81 29.04 -23.89
N THR A 715 4.69 30.27 -23.45
CA THR A 715 5.78 31.10 -22.90
C THR A 715 5.79 31.02 -21.38
N LEU A 716 4.60 30.93 -20.76
CA LEU A 716 4.44 30.76 -19.33
C LEU A 716 4.81 29.35 -18.88
N GLY A 717 5.98 29.23 -18.23
CA GLY A 717 6.58 27.95 -17.86
C GLY A 717 6.95 27.08 -19.07
N CYS A 718 7.58 25.92 -18.88
CA CYS A 718 7.98 25.05 -20.01
C CYS A 718 7.46 23.61 -19.86
N CYS A 719 7.27 22.87 -20.97
CA CYS A 719 6.83 21.47 -20.91
C CYS A 719 7.96 20.55 -20.41
N SER A 720 7.64 19.30 -20.02
CA SER A 720 8.66 18.35 -19.54
C SER A 720 9.75 18.03 -20.58
N HIS A 721 9.44 18.19 -21.87
CA HIS A 721 10.42 18.01 -22.95
C HIS A 721 11.48 19.12 -22.94
N VAL A 722 11.05 20.39 -22.87
CA VAL A 722 11.96 21.55 -22.74
C VAL A 722 12.76 21.45 -21.44
N CYS A 723 12.08 21.16 -20.32
CA CYS A 723 12.72 21.00 -19.02
C CYS A 723 13.78 19.90 -19.00
N SER A 724 13.56 18.78 -19.71
CA SER A 724 14.55 17.70 -19.86
C SER A 724 15.84 18.19 -20.49
N VAL A 725 15.74 18.99 -21.57
CA VAL A 725 16.91 19.54 -22.25
C VAL A 725 17.62 20.57 -21.37
N LEU A 726 16.88 21.52 -20.79
CA LEU A 726 17.45 22.53 -19.89
C LEU A 726 18.16 21.90 -18.70
N LYS A 727 17.53 20.92 -18.05
CA LYS A 727 18.10 20.22 -16.90
C LYS A 727 19.33 19.41 -17.29
N TYR A 728 19.30 18.70 -18.42
CA TYR A 728 20.45 17.93 -18.87
C TYR A 728 21.64 18.84 -19.21
N CYS A 729 21.43 19.82 -20.09
CA CYS A 729 22.49 20.67 -20.62
C CYS A 729 23.03 21.63 -19.55
N GLY A 730 22.16 22.28 -18.78
CA GLY A 730 22.52 23.35 -17.85
C GLY A 730 22.73 22.92 -16.40
N TYR A 731 22.27 21.73 -15.98
CA TYR A 731 22.42 21.29 -14.58
C TYR A 731 23.16 19.95 -14.46
N ASP A 732 22.63 18.86 -15.03
CA ASP A 732 23.10 17.49 -14.78
C ASP A 732 24.55 17.27 -15.22
N ARG A 733 24.96 17.85 -16.35
CA ARG A 733 26.36 17.78 -16.85
C ARG A 733 27.39 18.44 -15.94
N HIS A 734 26.94 19.33 -15.05
CA HIS A 734 27.79 20.04 -14.10
C HIS A 734 27.73 19.44 -12.69
N GLN A 735 26.94 18.39 -12.48
CA GLN A 735 26.90 17.67 -11.22
C GLN A 735 27.97 16.57 -11.20
N PRO A 736 28.51 16.23 -10.02
CA PRO A 736 29.36 15.05 -9.89
C PRO A 736 28.58 13.81 -10.33
N PRO A 737 29.26 12.80 -10.93
CA PRO A 737 28.60 11.59 -11.37
C PRO A 737 27.85 10.93 -10.21
N SER A 738 26.52 11.07 -10.22
CA SER A 738 25.68 10.44 -9.20
C SER A 738 25.74 8.93 -9.42
N THR A 739 25.97 8.17 -8.35
CA THR A 739 25.82 6.71 -8.36
C THR A 739 24.39 6.38 -8.75
N ARG A 740 24.16 6.07 -10.03
CA ARG A 740 22.89 5.57 -10.53
C ARG A 740 22.57 4.31 -9.73
N ARG A 741 21.43 4.30 -9.03
CA ARG A 741 20.93 3.05 -8.46
C ARG A 741 20.66 2.11 -9.63
N ASN A 742 21.46 1.06 -9.75
CA ASN A 742 21.21 -0.02 -10.70
C ASN A 742 19.83 -0.61 -10.39
N HIS A 743 18.86 -0.33 -11.25
CA HIS A 743 17.57 -0.98 -11.22
C HIS A 743 17.76 -2.41 -11.76
N ARG A 744 18.23 -3.33 -10.91
CA ARG A 744 18.11 -4.80 -11.11
C ARG A 744 16.65 -5.25 -11.36
N ALA A 745 15.68 -4.34 -11.30
CA ALA A 745 14.28 -4.63 -11.55
C ALA A 745 13.98 -4.94 -13.03
N TYR A 746 14.75 -4.44 -14.00
CA TYR A 746 14.40 -4.62 -15.42
C TYR A 746 14.45 -6.07 -15.88
N SER A 747 15.43 -6.86 -15.43
CA SER A 747 15.49 -8.29 -15.74
C SER A 747 14.33 -9.09 -15.14
N PHE A 748 13.74 -8.63 -14.02
CA PHE A 748 12.53 -9.23 -13.46
C PHE A 748 11.23 -8.83 -14.18
N LEU A 749 11.27 -7.79 -15.02
CA LEU A 749 10.09 -7.25 -15.70
C LEU A 749 9.88 -7.86 -17.08
N ASP A 750 10.94 -8.31 -17.75
CA ASP A 750 10.86 -8.93 -19.06
C ASP A 750 11.82 -10.13 -19.17
N ALA A 751 11.24 -11.32 -19.24
CA ALA A 751 11.99 -12.56 -19.42
C ALA A 751 12.72 -12.61 -20.77
N ALA A 752 12.35 -11.78 -21.74
CA ALA A 752 13.08 -11.69 -23.02
C ALA A 752 14.50 -11.15 -22.84
N VAL A 753 14.77 -10.35 -21.79
CA VAL A 753 16.11 -9.85 -21.48
C VAL A 753 17.06 -11.00 -21.11
N ASP A 754 16.54 -12.01 -20.41
CA ASP A 754 17.32 -13.21 -20.05
C ASP A 754 17.51 -14.16 -21.24
N ILE A 755 16.67 -14.06 -22.28
CA ILE A 755 16.76 -14.85 -23.52
C ILE A 755 17.69 -14.17 -24.54
N ALA A 756 17.72 -12.84 -24.57
CA ALA A 756 18.55 -12.06 -25.50
C ALA A 756 20.05 -12.04 -25.12
N GLY A 757 20.42 -12.55 -23.94
CA GLY A 757 21.81 -12.65 -23.50
C GLY A 757 22.61 -13.84 -24.08
N GLU A 758 22.08 -14.53 -25.09
CA GLU A 758 22.74 -15.65 -25.80
C GLU A 758 22.87 -15.38 -27.32
N GLU A 759 22.95 -14.11 -27.76
CA GLU A 759 23.46 -13.81 -29.10
C GLU A 759 24.96 -13.51 -29.01
N ASP A 760 25.74 -14.44 -29.56
CA ASP A 760 27.19 -14.54 -29.53
C ASP A 760 27.88 -13.23 -29.98
N ASP A 761 28.75 -12.70 -29.12
CA ASP A 761 29.84 -11.78 -29.48
C ASP A 761 30.91 -12.56 -30.29
N ASP A 762 30.56 -12.98 -31.51
CA ASP A 762 31.51 -13.44 -32.53
C ASP A 762 31.30 -12.60 -33.80
N GLU A 763 31.90 -11.39 -33.83
CA GLU A 763 32.53 -10.78 -35.03
C GLU A 763 33.41 -9.57 -34.70
#